data_AF-A0A3B9JB82-F1
#
_entry.id   AF-A0A3B9JB82-F1
#
_cell.length_a   1.000
_cell.length_b   1.000
_cell.length_c   1.000
_cell.angle_alpha   90.00
_cell.angle_beta   90.00
_cell.angle_gamma   90.00
#
_symmetry.space_group_name_H-M   'P 1'
#
loop_
_entity.id
_entity.type
_entity.pdbx_description
1 polymer ?
#
loop_
_entity_poly.entity_id
_entity_poly.type
_entity_poly.pdbx_seq_one_letter_code
_entity_poly.pdbx_strand_id
1 'polypeptide(L)'
;MTVFFFSDIEGSTELWQKYPQAMGDVLARHDGILGEIITRHGGQIVKHTGDGIFAIFEAGDPLNGALQAQKALQYENWEPVNELRVRISLHVGQASKRGQDYFGLDINRTARLLGAAWGGQIVLTCELSRNVCPPPGAALIDLGVHMLKDLSEPQHIFQLTHPDLKIREFPALRTLSSHPHNLPSQPTPFVGRLGELKELLANLSQANCRLLTILGPGGIGKTRLAMQTAAEQIETFQHGVYFVSLAPLNTGEQIIPAIADALKFTFYQKENPKQQIINYLHEKNLLLVLDNYEHLTQHAQIVSEILTAAPRVKILVTSRERLNLREEYPYELGGLGVPEPGQEPDIETASSVRLFLQSAERIRPNFELSPQDRPCVARICRLVDGIPLGIELAAGWLRVLSCQEIANEIEINLDFLETNTRNIPERHRSLRAVFEYSWELLNSIEQETLAAFSIFQGAFSRTAAEALVAPGGKIAFLASVSSLVDKSLLKHNPNGKYELHTLLRQYALEQAGKNPELLQRFRMNHAVYYLGLVANLESDLQGKKQAEALEIIVESLEDIRSAFFSATQFGLWQPLQEVIPGLHKFYTARERDDEFRALLQEALAQLPNPAPHVLKLRIQAFYGAVLVSTGHITEAKAILPGIFARVSDEKLGLEAATAAAALGTMALQAGKYHEAIEFTQQFLNHQTEMQYQPGISQALDKMGVIAWTMGDMNSAKEYFVKSLDLSREHGAPTAIAHGLDHIGLVYRDTGDAEKAREYFQEAVQILEQTGSKNHLIYGINYLAGIMGTSGQLKEAIALLEKNIVLAQDIGDPRALAYNLFDLSILLENAGEESRRISLLRESVSIFRNIHETFGEIVAQNLLSRLVYQQGETKEAWNYAAQSLEKALEIQNQRLIADTMLACAWLAIDAQNPSEAVEIIATITHGNQEQAWLIKEVSSQVEELRKHIPAEHLSRETQILTPTALLERCKQKSKTG
;
A
#
# COMPACT_ATOMS: atom_id res chain seq x y z
N MET A 1 44.33 -14.59 36.81
CA MET A 1 43.50 -13.92 35.79
C MET A 1 43.99 -14.42 34.44
N THR A 2 43.08 -14.67 33.51
CA THR A 2 43.43 -15.26 32.21
C THR A 2 43.94 -14.17 31.28
N VAL A 3 45.04 -14.45 30.56
CA VAL A 3 45.53 -13.58 29.50
C VAL A 3 45.02 -14.10 28.16
N PHE A 4 44.31 -13.24 27.43
CA PHE A 4 43.85 -13.52 26.07
C PHE A 4 44.94 -13.10 25.09
N PHE A 5 45.24 -13.99 24.14
CA PHE A 5 46.20 -13.80 23.07
C PHE A 5 45.46 -13.90 21.74
N PHE A 6 45.55 -12.85 20.93
CA PHE A 6 45.03 -12.86 19.56
C PHE A 6 46.16 -12.55 18.59
N SER A 7 46.14 -13.22 17.44
CA SER A 7 46.97 -12.89 16.30
C SER A 7 46.17 -12.86 15.00
N ASP A 8 46.64 -12.11 14.01
CA ASP A 8 46.19 -12.15 12.62
C ASP A 8 47.33 -11.74 11.67
N ILE A 9 47.15 -11.98 10.37
CA ILE A 9 48.12 -11.60 9.33
C ILE A 9 47.66 -10.29 8.69
N GLU A 10 48.48 -9.24 8.77
CA GLU A 10 48.18 -7.97 8.10
C GLU A 10 48.17 -8.15 6.58
N GLY A 11 47.08 -7.75 5.93
CA GLY A 11 46.95 -7.82 4.46
C GLY A 11 46.72 -9.23 3.91
N SER A 12 46.26 -10.18 4.73
CA SER A 12 46.04 -11.57 4.32
C SER A 12 45.16 -11.72 3.07
N THR A 13 44.11 -10.91 2.92
CA THR A 13 43.24 -10.90 1.74
C THR A 13 44.01 -10.60 0.44
N GLU A 14 44.94 -9.65 0.46
CA GLU A 14 45.78 -9.32 -0.70
C GLU A 14 46.76 -10.45 -1.01
N LEU A 15 47.30 -11.10 0.03
CA LEU A 15 48.18 -12.27 -0.12
C LEU A 15 47.44 -13.46 -0.74
N TRP A 16 46.19 -13.70 -0.33
CA TRP A 16 45.32 -14.71 -0.93
C TRP A 16 45.02 -14.45 -2.40
N GLN A 17 44.82 -13.20 -2.80
CA GLN A 17 44.62 -12.84 -4.20
C GLN A 17 45.89 -13.02 -5.03
N LYS A 18 47.06 -12.68 -4.46
CA LYS A 18 48.34 -12.71 -5.18
C LYS A 18 48.98 -14.10 -5.23
N TYR A 19 48.78 -14.93 -4.20
CA TYR A 19 49.38 -16.26 -4.06
C TYR A 19 48.36 -17.35 -3.67
N PRO A 20 47.25 -17.52 -4.40
CA PRO A 20 46.14 -18.39 -3.99
C PRO A 20 46.52 -19.87 -3.82
N GLN A 21 47.51 -20.35 -4.58
CA GLN A 21 47.97 -21.74 -4.53
C GLN A 21 48.98 -22.02 -3.40
N ALA A 22 49.68 -21.00 -2.90
CA ALA A 22 50.71 -21.14 -1.86
C ALA A 22 50.21 -20.78 -0.45
N MET A 23 49.17 -19.95 -0.34
CA MET A 23 48.68 -19.45 0.94
C MET A 23 48.15 -20.55 1.88
N GLY A 24 47.64 -21.67 1.34
CA GLY A 24 47.23 -22.82 2.15
C GLY A 24 48.39 -23.43 2.95
N ASP A 25 49.53 -23.66 2.29
CA ASP A 25 50.73 -24.22 2.93
C ASP A 25 51.39 -23.19 3.87
N VAL A 26 51.39 -21.91 3.48
CA VAL A 26 51.88 -20.79 4.31
C VAL A 26 51.09 -20.68 5.61
N LEU A 27 49.75 -20.75 5.56
CA LEU A 27 48.91 -20.71 6.76
C LEU A 27 49.11 -21.96 7.62
N ALA A 28 49.23 -23.14 7.04
CA ALA A 28 49.51 -24.37 7.79
C ALA A 28 50.85 -24.28 8.55
N ARG A 29 51.88 -23.70 7.91
CA ARG A 29 53.19 -23.49 8.55
C ARG A 29 53.14 -22.41 9.62
N HIS A 30 52.47 -21.29 9.37
CA HIS A 30 52.19 -20.23 10.34
C HIS A 30 51.51 -20.78 11.60
N ASP A 31 50.43 -21.54 11.42
CA ASP A 31 49.66 -22.13 12.51
C ASP A 31 50.49 -23.15 13.30
N GLY A 32 51.33 -23.93 12.61
CA GLY A 32 52.27 -24.85 13.26
C GLY A 32 53.28 -24.14 14.16
N ILE A 33 53.90 -23.05 13.67
CA ILE A 33 54.88 -22.26 14.44
C ILE A 33 54.23 -21.62 15.66
N LEU A 34 53.10 -20.93 15.46
CA LEU A 34 52.39 -20.29 16.56
C LEU A 34 51.89 -21.31 17.57
N GLY A 35 51.32 -22.43 17.11
CA GLY A 35 50.77 -23.45 18.00
C GLY A 35 51.83 -24.14 18.86
N GLU A 36 53.00 -24.43 18.30
CA GLU A 36 54.14 -24.99 19.05
C GLU A 36 54.64 -24.01 20.12
N ILE A 37 54.82 -22.74 19.76
CA ILE A 37 55.36 -21.71 20.66
C ILE A 37 54.35 -21.37 21.76
N ILE A 38 53.08 -21.13 21.42
CA ILE A 38 52.03 -20.83 22.40
C ILE A 38 51.94 -21.96 23.43
N THR A 39 51.91 -23.22 22.96
CA THR A 39 51.84 -24.40 23.84
C THR A 39 53.09 -24.52 24.72
N ARG A 40 54.29 -24.35 24.15
CA ARG A 40 55.57 -24.40 24.89
C ARG A 40 55.63 -23.38 26.03
N HIS A 41 55.01 -22.22 25.85
CA HIS A 41 54.98 -21.14 26.85
C HIS A 41 53.76 -21.18 27.78
N GLY A 42 53.03 -22.30 27.80
CA GLY A 42 51.92 -22.55 28.74
C GLY A 42 50.54 -22.05 28.28
N GLY A 43 50.42 -21.63 27.01
CA GLY A 43 49.16 -21.23 26.41
C GLY A 43 48.35 -22.41 25.87
N GLN A 44 47.04 -22.25 25.85
CA GLN A 44 46.10 -23.17 25.22
C GLN A 44 45.41 -22.48 24.04
N ILE A 45 45.49 -23.09 22.85
CA ILE A 45 44.76 -22.61 21.68
C ILE A 45 43.27 -22.91 21.86
N VAL A 46 42.42 -21.89 21.70
CA VAL A 46 40.96 -22.03 21.77
C VAL A 46 40.41 -22.30 20.38
N LYS A 47 40.78 -21.48 19.39
CA LYS A 47 40.39 -21.65 17.98
C LYS A 47 41.29 -20.89 17.01
N HIS A 48 41.23 -21.28 15.75
CA HIS A 48 41.79 -20.53 14.63
C HIS A 48 40.76 -19.51 14.13
N THR A 49 41.19 -18.29 13.82
CA THR A 49 40.34 -17.17 13.37
C THR A 49 40.65 -16.80 11.92
N GLY A 50 40.48 -17.76 11.00
CA GLY A 50 40.77 -17.58 9.57
C GLY A 50 42.27 -17.56 9.27
N ASP A 51 42.90 -16.42 9.46
CA ASP A 51 44.32 -16.11 9.21
C ASP A 51 45.09 -15.77 10.51
N GLY A 52 44.55 -16.22 11.64
CA GLY A 52 44.98 -15.85 12.97
C GLY A 52 44.66 -16.91 14.03
N ILE A 53 45.15 -16.71 15.26
CA ILE A 53 44.93 -17.64 16.38
C ILE A 53 44.38 -16.90 17.58
N PHE A 54 43.36 -17.49 18.20
CA PHE A 54 42.92 -17.14 19.54
C PHE A 54 43.41 -18.20 20.55
N ALA A 55 44.23 -17.76 21.49
CA ALA A 55 44.75 -18.57 22.59
C ALA A 55 44.55 -17.90 23.95
N ILE A 56 44.64 -18.70 25.00
CA ILE A 56 44.53 -18.23 26.39
C ILE A 56 45.72 -18.74 27.20
N PHE A 57 46.12 -17.94 28.20
CA PHE A 57 47.12 -18.32 29.19
C PHE A 57 46.48 -18.18 30.57
N GLU A 58 46.10 -19.31 31.17
CA GLU A 58 45.64 -19.36 32.57
C GLU A 58 46.83 -19.41 33.54
N ALA A 59 47.95 -19.97 33.08
CA ALA A 59 49.28 -19.92 33.69
C ALA A 59 50.34 -19.84 32.56
N GLY A 60 51.62 -19.60 32.89
CA GLY A 60 52.71 -19.57 31.90
C GLY A 60 53.29 -18.17 31.64
N ASP A 61 53.92 -17.99 30.48
CA ASP A 61 54.67 -16.78 30.12
C ASP A 61 54.19 -16.19 28.79
N PRO A 62 53.05 -15.46 28.80
CA PRO A 62 52.40 -14.99 27.57
C PRO A 62 53.22 -13.93 26.81
N LEU A 63 53.97 -13.07 27.53
CA LEU A 63 54.80 -12.05 26.88
C LEU A 63 56.01 -12.66 26.17
N ASN A 64 56.66 -13.65 26.78
CA ASN A 64 57.74 -14.37 26.12
C ASN A 64 57.21 -15.25 24.98
N GLY A 65 56.05 -15.89 25.15
CA GLY A 65 55.38 -16.61 24.06
C GLY A 65 55.12 -15.73 22.85
N ALA A 66 54.56 -14.52 23.05
CA ALA A 66 54.36 -13.54 21.98
C ALA A 66 55.67 -13.09 21.33
N LEU A 67 56.70 -12.83 22.13
CA LEU A 67 58.00 -12.42 21.64
C LEU A 67 58.68 -13.52 20.80
N GLN A 68 58.70 -14.76 21.28
CA GLN A 68 59.28 -15.90 20.56
C GLN A 68 58.50 -16.21 19.28
N ALA A 69 57.16 -16.08 19.32
CA ALA A 69 56.32 -16.21 18.14
C ALA A 69 56.73 -15.18 17.08
N GLN A 70 56.84 -13.91 17.45
CA GLN A 70 57.21 -12.86 16.51
C GLN A 70 58.63 -13.03 15.97
N LYS A 71 59.59 -13.49 16.79
CA LYS A 71 60.94 -13.84 16.34
C LYS A 71 60.90 -14.99 15.33
N ALA A 72 60.27 -16.10 15.66
CA ALA A 72 60.22 -17.28 14.79
C ALA A 72 59.60 -16.95 13.43
N LEU A 73 58.49 -16.21 13.41
CA LEU A 73 57.82 -15.80 12.17
C LEU A 73 58.69 -14.87 11.30
N GLN A 74 59.49 -13.98 11.89
CA GLN A 74 60.37 -13.05 11.15
C GLN A 74 61.63 -13.72 10.56
N TYR A 75 62.03 -14.89 11.07
CA TYR A 75 63.19 -15.64 10.60
C TYR A 75 62.83 -16.88 9.77
N GLU A 76 61.55 -17.24 9.69
CA GLU A 76 61.06 -18.31 8.82
C GLU A 76 61.16 -17.90 7.34
N ASN A 77 61.42 -18.87 6.47
CA ASN A 77 61.40 -18.67 5.03
C ASN A 77 59.97 -18.84 4.48
N TRP A 78 59.38 -17.74 3.99
CA TRP A 78 58.01 -17.69 3.48
C TRP A 78 57.90 -17.68 1.95
N GLU A 79 58.91 -18.16 1.21
CA GLU A 79 58.81 -18.26 -0.25
C GLU A 79 57.55 -19.06 -0.67
N PRO A 80 56.74 -18.56 -1.63
CA PRO A 80 56.94 -17.40 -2.51
C PRO A 80 56.39 -16.04 -2.02
N VAL A 81 55.82 -15.96 -0.81
CA VAL A 81 55.18 -14.77 -0.23
C VAL A 81 56.20 -13.73 0.28
N ASN A 82 57.46 -14.14 0.45
CA ASN A 82 58.62 -13.36 0.92
C ASN A 82 58.58 -12.93 2.40
N GLU A 83 57.48 -12.30 2.85
CA GLU A 83 57.35 -11.79 4.21
C GLU A 83 55.93 -11.97 4.73
N LEU A 84 55.80 -12.49 5.96
CA LEU A 84 54.52 -12.60 6.66
C LEU A 84 54.50 -11.69 7.89
N ARG A 85 53.63 -10.66 7.87
CA ARG A 85 53.55 -9.67 8.95
C ARG A 85 52.37 -9.95 9.87
N VAL A 86 52.65 -10.72 10.92
CA VAL A 86 51.66 -11.09 11.95
C VAL A 86 51.56 -9.99 13.01
N ARG A 87 50.33 -9.64 13.39
CA ARG A 87 50.02 -8.75 14.52
C ARG A 87 49.68 -9.60 15.72
N ILE A 88 50.07 -9.16 16.91
CA ILE A 88 49.77 -9.87 18.16
C ILE A 88 49.21 -8.89 19.19
N SER A 89 48.09 -9.22 19.83
CA SER A 89 47.53 -8.46 20.93
C SER A 89 47.36 -9.32 22.19
N LEU A 90 47.64 -8.72 23.36
CA LEU A 90 47.44 -9.36 24.64
C LEU A 90 46.66 -8.48 25.64
N HIS A 91 45.71 -9.09 26.33
CA HIS A 91 44.95 -8.42 27.40
C HIS A 91 44.62 -9.38 28.53
N VAL A 92 44.65 -8.88 29.77
CA VAL A 92 44.26 -9.64 30.96
C VAL A 92 42.83 -9.27 31.34
N GLY A 93 41.96 -10.26 31.53
CA GLY A 93 40.56 -10.01 31.85
C GLY A 93 39.82 -11.24 32.36
N GLN A 94 38.51 -11.10 32.51
CA GLN A 94 37.58 -12.18 32.84
C GLN A 94 36.77 -12.59 31.60
N ALA A 95 36.60 -13.89 31.41
CA ALA A 95 35.71 -14.42 30.39
C ALA A 95 34.90 -15.59 30.94
N SER A 96 33.67 -15.71 30.44
CA SER A 96 32.78 -16.82 30.73
C SER A 96 33.01 -17.94 29.71
N LYS A 97 33.23 -19.16 30.19
CA LYS A 97 33.41 -20.34 29.35
C LYS A 97 32.05 -20.90 28.92
N ARG A 98 31.85 -21.16 27.63
CA ARG A 98 30.66 -21.83 27.10
C ARG A 98 31.10 -22.95 26.16
N GLY A 99 31.07 -24.18 26.65
CA GLY A 99 31.61 -25.34 25.92
C GLY A 99 33.13 -25.28 25.81
N GLN A 100 33.67 -25.34 24.59
CA GLN A 100 35.11 -25.17 24.31
C GLN A 100 35.50 -23.72 23.95
N ASP A 101 34.56 -22.77 23.91
CA ASP A 101 34.82 -21.37 23.52
C ASP A 101 34.65 -20.40 24.71
N TYR A 102 35.22 -19.20 24.57
CA TYR A 102 35.20 -18.14 25.57
C TYR A 102 34.42 -16.94 25.05
N PHE A 103 33.62 -16.31 25.92
CA PHE A 103 32.84 -15.12 25.60
C PHE A 103 32.95 -14.08 26.72
N GLY A 104 32.99 -12.79 26.34
CA GLY A 104 33.06 -11.70 27.30
C GLY A 104 33.57 -10.40 26.68
N LEU A 105 33.35 -9.29 27.39
CA LEU A 105 33.79 -7.95 26.97
C LEU A 105 35.30 -7.88 26.75
N ASP A 106 36.08 -8.59 27.58
CA ASP A 106 37.54 -8.58 27.53
C ASP A 106 38.10 -9.31 26.28
N ILE A 107 37.35 -10.26 25.72
CA ILE A 107 37.71 -10.92 24.45
C ILE A 107 37.52 -9.95 23.29
N ASN A 108 36.37 -9.29 23.25
CA ASN A 108 36.10 -8.24 22.25
C ASN A 108 37.14 -7.12 22.36
N ARG A 109 37.53 -6.72 23.58
CA ARG A 109 38.58 -5.74 23.81
C ARG A 109 39.93 -6.19 23.25
N THR A 110 40.32 -7.46 23.45
CA THR A 110 41.56 -8.03 22.91
C THR A 110 41.57 -8.03 21.37
N ALA A 111 40.45 -8.37 20.75
CA ALA A 111 40.29 -8.34 19.29
C ALA A 111 40.31 -6.90 18.74
N ARG A 112 39.69 -5.93 19.42
CA ARG A 112 39.76 -4.50 19.03
C ARG A 112 41.16 -3.92 19.19
N LEU A 113 41.90 -4.37 20.20
CA LEU A 113 43.31 -4.02 20.38
C LEU A 113 44.17 -4.55 19.23
N LEU A 114 43.91 -5.78 18.75
CA LEU A 114 44.59 -6.34 17.58
C LEU A 114 44.36 -5.48 16.33
N GLY A 115 43.11 -5.08 16.09
CA GLY A 115 42.74 -4.26 14.93
C GLY A 115 43.43 -2.89 14.87
N ALA A 116 43.88 -2.36 16.01
CA ALA A 116 44.61 -1.10 16.08
C ALA A 116 46.12 -1.23 15.78
N ALA A 117 46.67 -2.45 15.82
CA ALA A 117 48.09 -2.74 15.64
C ALA A 117 48.50 -2.88 14.16
N TRP A 118 49.80 -2.77 13.91
CA TRP A 118 50.45 -2.94 12.61
C TRP A 118 51.14 -4.31 12.48
N GLY A 119 51.28 -4.79 11.25
CA GLY A 119 51.96 -6.06 10.94
C GLY A 119 53.36 -6.13 11.54
N GLY A 120 53.62 -7.14 12.37
CA GLY A 120 54.90 -7.32 13.09
C GLY A 120 54.92 -6.77 14.51
N GLN A 121 53.83 -6.10 14.95
CA GLN A 121 53.73 -5.43 16.25
C GLN A 121 53.09 -6.33 17.31
N ILE A 122 53.64 -6.28 18.53
CA ILE A 122 53.06 -6.91 19.73
C ILE A 122 52.53 -5.78 20.63
N VAL A 123 51.21 -5.70 20.78
CA VAL A 123 50.55 -4.69 21.62
C VAL A 123 49.87 -5.33 22.84
N LEU A 124 49.86 -4.60 23.95
CA LEU A 124 49.18 -5.02 25.16
C LEU A 124 48.57 -3.85 25.94
N THR A 125 47.62 -4.19 26.79
CA THR A 125 46.95 -3.23 27.68
C THR A 125 47.74 -2.99 28.97
N CYS A 126 47.50 -1.84 29.60
CA CYS A 126 48.13 -1.44 30.87
C CYS A 126 47.89 -2.44 32.01
N GLU A 127 46.74 -3.11 32.03
CA GLU A 127 46.45 -4.15 33.01
C GLU A 127 47.42 -5.33 32.89
N LEU A 128 47.85 -5.69 31.67
CA LEU A 128 48.83 -6.77 31.48
C LEU A 128 50.24 -6.32 31.85
N SER A 129 50.64 -5.10 31.48
CA SER A 129 51.98 -4.57 31.78
C SER A 129 52.24 -4.44 33.28
N ARG A 130 51.20 -4.25 34.10
CA ARG A 130 51.31 -4.20 35.57
C ARG A 130 51.47 -5.59 36.21
N ASN A 131 51.01 -6.64 35.54
CA ASN A 131 50.88 -7.98 36.13
C ASN A 131 51.92 -8.98 35.61
N VAL A 132 52.60 -8.69 34.49
CA VAL A 132 53.61 -9.59 33.89
C VAL A 132 54.86 -8.79 33.56
N CYS A 133 56.02 -9.25 34.04
CA CYS A 133 57.31 -8.64 33.72
C CYS A 133 57.71 -8.95 32.26
N PRO A 134 58.26 -7.98 31.50
CA PRO A 134 58.76 -8.24 30.16
C PRO A 134 59.93 -9.24 30.18
N PRO A 135 60.09 -10.08 29.14
CA PRO A 135 61.19 -11.04 29.04
C PRO A 135 62.58 -10.36 29.09
N PRO A 136 63.65 -11.09 29.48
CA PRO A 136 65.00 -10.53 29.51
C PRO A 136 65.39 -9.88 28.19
N GLY A 137 65.83 -8.62 28.23
CA GLY A 137 66.21 -7.84 27.05
C GLY A 137 65.05 -7.18 26.29
N ALA A 138 63.79 -7.45 26.66
CA ALA A 138 62.63 -6.77 26.10
C ALA A 138 62.28 -5.47 26.86
N ALA A 139 61.71 -4.50 26.16
CA ALA A 139 61.21 -3.25 26.73
C ALA A 139 59.74 -3.03 26.36
N LEU A 140 59.01 -2.32 27.23
CA LEU A 140 57.65 -1.85 26.96
C LEU A 140 57.69 -0.37 26.60
N ILE A 141 57.23 -0.03 25.40
CA ILE A 141 57.08 1.35 24.94
C ILE A 141 55.64 1.77 25.20
N ASP A 142 55.46 2.87 25.94
CA ASP A 142 54.15 3.48 26.17
C ASP A 142 53.66 4.16 24.88
N LEU A 143 52.52 3.72 24.35
CA LEU A 143 51.88 4.31 23.17
C LEU A 143 50.79 5.33 23.53
N GLY A 144 50.42 5.45 24.81
CA GLY A 144 49.43 6.39 25.31
C GLY A 144 48.01 5.83 25.41
N VAL A 145 47.05 6.75 25.63
CA VAL A 145 45.64 6.44 25.89
C VAL A 145 44.83 6.62 24.60
N HIS A 146 44.16 5.57 24.15
CA HIS A 146 43.47 5.52 22.85
C HIS A 146 42.02 5.05 22.96
N MET A 147 41.13 5.67 22.18
CA MET A 147 39.76 5.18 22.02
C MET A 147 39.73 4.11 20.92
N LEU A 148 39.41 2.88 21.30
CA LEU A 148 39.24 1.75 20.38
C LEU A 148 37.79 1.65 19.92
N LYS A 149 37.57 1.15 18.70
CA LYS A 149 36.24 1.01 18.10
C LYS A 149 35.30 0.18 18.99
N ASP A 150 34.06 0.65 19.15
CA ASP A 150 32.97 0.02 19.92
C ASP A 150 33.24 -0.20 21.42
N LEU A 151 34.26 0.47 21.98
CA LEU A 151 34.53 0.48 23.42
C LEU A 151 34.19 1.85 24.01
N SER A 152 33.46 1.85 25.12
CA SER A 152 33.05 3.08 25.82
C SER A 152 34.17 3.74 26.62
N GLU A 153 35.24 3.00 26.92
CA GLU A 153 36.35 3.45 27.77
C GLU A 153 37.68 3.43 26.99
N PRO A 154 38.48 4.52 27.05
CA PRO A 154 39.77 4.58 26.40
C PRO A 154 40.76 3.63 27.06
N GLN A 155 41.65 3.03 26.27
CA GLN A 155 42.61 2.02 26.70
C GLN A 155 44.03 2.59 26.68
N HIS A 156 44.81 2.34 27.74
CA HIS A 156 46.23 2.68 27.78
C HIS A 156 47.04 1.51 27.23
N ILE A 157 47.73 1.74 26.10
CA ILE A 157 48.33 0.68 25.28
C ILE A 157 49.86 0.77 25.32
N PHE A 158 50.51 -0.38 25.41
CA PHE A 158 51.96 -0.56 25.37
C PHE A 158 52.35 -1.46 24.19
N GLN A 159 53.54 -1.23 23.65
CA GLN A 159 54.18 -2.12 22.69
C GLN A 159 55.33 -2.89 23.36
N LEU A 160 55.38 -4.20 23.14
CA LEU A 160 56.54 -5.02 23.49
C LEU A 160 57.58 -4.97 22.37
N THR A 161 58.82 -4.59 22.69
CA THR A 161 59.95 -4.54 21.75
C THR A 161 61.16 -5.31 22.28
N HIS A 162 62.02 -5.83 21.40
CA HIS A 162 63.26 -6.53 21.75
C HIS A 162 64.35 -6.26 20.71
N PRO A 163 65.65 -6.20 21.10
CA PRO A 163 66.79 -6.06 20.19
C PRO A 163 66.97 -7.12 19.09
N ASP A 164 66.11 -8.14 19.02
CA ASP A 164 66.20 -9.22 18.01
C ASP A 164 65.00 -9.18 17.05
N LEU A 165 64.03 -8.28 17.28
CA LEU A 165 62.96 -8.05 16.32
C LEU A 165 63.49 -7.19 15.17
N LYS A 166 63.16 -7.55 13.92
CA LYS A 166 63.54 -6.81 12.71
C LYS A 166 62.82 -5.45 12.63
N ILE A 167 61.55 -5.41 13.04
CA ILE A 167 60.71 -4.20 13.06
C ILE A 167 60.48 -3.79 14.51
N ARG A 168 60.78 -2.53 14.83
CA ARG A 168 60.68 -1.98 16.20
C ARG A 168 59.94 -0.66 16.28
N GLU A 169 59.89 0.06 15.17
CA GLU A 169 59.19 1.34 15.03
C GLU A 169 57.98 1.15 14.12
N PHE A 170 56.84 1.68 14.54
CA PHE A 170 55.57 1.58 13.83
C PHE A 170 54.92 2.96 13.77
N PRO A 171 54.03 3.22 12.79
CA PRO A 171 53.19 4.41 12.80
C PRO A 171 52.30 4.47 14.04
N ALA A 172 51.65 5.61 14.26
CA ALA A 172 50.63 5.74 15.31
C ALA A 172 49.54 4.65 15.17
N LEU A 173 48.97 4.22 16.30
CA LEU A 173 47.90 3.22 16.32
C LEU A 173 46.70 3.67 15.50
N ARG A 174 46.04 2.73 14.82
CA ARG A 174 44.84 3.00 14.02
C ARG A 174 43.61 3.13 14.93
N THR A 175 43.48 4.29 15.57
CA THR A 175 42.45 4.57 16.60
C THR A 175 41.56 5.74 16.19
N LEU A 176 40.34 5.84 16.74
CA LEU A 176 39.37 6.90 16.40
C LEU A 176 39.90 8.34 16.60
N SER A 177 40.96 8.50 17.41
CA SER A 177 41.62 9.78 17.69
C SER A 177 42.62 10.27 16.63
N SER A 178 42.80 9.59 15.49
CA SER A 178 43.79 9.94 14.46
C SER A 178 43.30 10.87 13.33
N HIS A 179 41.99 11.15 13.24
CA HIS A 179 41.40 11.98 12.17
C HIS A 179 40.74 13.26 12.73
N PRO A 180 41.06 14.47 12.22
CA PRO A 180 40.47 15.71 12.73
C PRO A 180 38.95 15.79 12.47
N HIS A 181 38.14 16.01 13.50
CA HIS A 181 36.71 16.33 13.33
C HIS A 181 36.16 17.17 14.49
N ASN A 182 35.01 17.82 14.29
CA ASN A 182 34.28 18.56 15.33
C ASN A 182 32.79 18.14 15.42
N LEU A 183 32.43 16.99 14.84
CA LEU A 183 31.05 16.48 14.79
C LEU A 183 30.43 16.36 16.20
N PRO A 184 29.25 16.97 16.48
CA PRO A 184 28.58 16.84 17.77
C PRO A 184 28.15 15.39 18.07
N SER A 185 28.36 14.96 19.31
CA SER A 185 27.89 13.66 19.82
C SER A 185 26.38 13.56 19.72
N GLN A 186 25.88 12.46 19.15
CA GLN A 186 24.45 12.22 18.97
C GLN A 186 23.91 11.43 20.17
N PRO A 187 23.02 12.00 21.01
CA PRO A 187 22.59 11.38 22.27
C PRO A 187 21.61 10.22 22.09
N THR A 188 21.16 9.99 20.85
CA THR A 188 20.13 9.02 20.50
C THR A 188 20.66 8.12 19.38
N PRO A 189 20.29 6.82 19.31
CA PRO A 189 20.60 5.98 18.15
C PRO A 189 19.99 6.53 16.84
N PHE A 190 20.67 6.30 15.72
CA PHE A 190 20.13 6.63 14.39
C PHE A 190 19.08 5.59 13.99
N VAL A 191 17.87 6.05 13.67
CA VAL A 191 16.71 5.18 13.38
C VAL A 191 16.30 5.33 11.92
N GLY A 192 16.30 4.21 11.20
CA GLY A 192 15.89 4.18 9.79
C GLY A 192 16.93 4.76 8.85
N ARG A 193 16.49 5.05 7.63
CA ARG A 193 17.25 5.78 6.60
C ARG A 193 18.57 5.16 6.12
N LEU A 194 18.69 3.84 6.21
CA LEU A 194 19.89 3.13 5.73
C LEU A 194 20.03 3.20 4.20
N GLY A 195 18.91 3.24 3.48
CA GLY A 195 18.89 3.43 2.03
C GLY A 195 19.43 4.81 1.65
N GLU A 196 18.86 5.86 2.24
CA GLU A 196 19.24 7.25 2.00
C GLU A 196 20.69 7.51 2.41
N LEU A 197 21.13 6.96 3.55
CA LEU A 197 22.53 7.02 3.96
C LEU A 197 23.45 6.38 2.91
N LYS A 198 23.11 5.19 2.41
CA LYS A 198 23.89 4.50 1.37
C LYS A 198 23.98 5.33 0.08
N GLU A 199 22.88 5.94 -0.33
CA GLU A 199 22.83 6.82 -1.52
C GLU A 199 23.69 8.07 -1.35
N LEU A 200 23.59 8.76 -0.20
CA LEU A 200 24.41 9.94 0.09
C LEU A 200 25.90 9.60 0.13
N LEU A 201 26.28 8.48 0.75
CA LEU A 201 27.67 8.00 0.77
C LEU A 201 28.16 7.65 -0.65
N ALA A 202 27.31 7.01 -1.46
CA ALA A 202 27.62 6.71 -2.86
C ALA A 202 27.84 8.01 -3.66
N ASN A 203 26.97 9.02 -3.50
CA ASN A 203 27.14 10.32 -4.15
C ASN A 203 28.44 11.00 -3.70
N LEU A 204 28.70 11.06 -2.38
CA LEU A 204 29.95 11.62 -1.84
C LEU A 204 31.21 10.85 -2.25
N SER A 205 31.11 9.61 -2.73
CA SER A 205 32.26 8.88 -3.28
C SER A 205 32.62 9.29 -4.72
N GLN A 206 31.69 9.86 -5.48
CA GLN A 206 31.92 10.24 -6.89
C GLN A 206 32.77 11.50 -7.01
N ALA A 207 33.74 11.54 -7.93
CA ALA A 207 34.66 12.68 -8.05
C ALA A 207 33.98 14.01 -8.46
N ASN A 208 32.90 13.95 -9.24
CA ASN A 208 32.12 15.09 -9.72
C ASN A 208 31.09 15.63 -8.71
N CYS A 209 30.63 14.83 -7.75
CA CYS A 209 29.73 15.26 -6.70
C CYS A 209 30.53 15.95 -5.58
N ARG A 210 30.63 17.28 -5.66
CA ARG A 210 31.40 18.12 -4.71
C ARG A 210 30.53 19.03 -3.85
N LEU A 211 29.30 19.31 -4.28
CA LEU A 211 28.27 19.98 -3.51
C LEU A 211 27.04 19.09 -3.46
N LEU A 212 26.71 18.58 -2.28
CA LEU A 212 25.52 17.77 -2.04
C LEU A 212 24.61 18.54 -1.09
N THR A 213 23.38 18.84 -1.49
CA THR A 213 22.42 19.56 -0.65
C THR A 213 21.30 18.60 -0.24
N ILE A 214 21.20 18.29 1.05
CA ILE A 214 20.05 17.59 1.63
C ILE A 214 18.92 18.61 1.79
N LEU A 215 17.86 18.41 1.00
CA LEU A 215 16.68 19.26 0.93
C LEU A 215 15.50 18.62 1.64
N GLY A 216 14.55 19.43 2.10
CA GLY A 216 13.32 18.95 2.71
C GLY A 216 12.77 19.90 3.76
N PRO A 217 11.53 19.68 4.25
CA PRO A 217 10.88 20.56 5.21
C PRO A 217 11.60 20.59 6.58
N GLY A 218 11.23 21.54 7.44
CA GLY A 218 11.71 21.57 8.83
C GLY A 218 11.24 20.33 9.60
N GLY A 219 12.04 19.86 10.57
CA GLY A 219 11.70 18.67 11.36
C GLY A 219 11.85 17.32 10.66
N ILE A 220 12.14 17.30 9.35
CA ILE A 220 12.29 16.06 8.56
C ILE A 220 13.59 15.28 8.88
N GLY A 221 14.50 15.84 9.67
CA GLY A 221 15.75 15.17 10.09
C GLY A 221 16.95 15.36 9.16
N LYS A 222 17.00 16.43 8.34
CA LYS A 222 18.15 16.75 7.45
C LYS A 222 19.48 16.80 8.21
N THR A 223 19.55 17.60 9.28
CA THR A 223 20.74 17.73 10.13
C THR A 223 21.18 16.38 10.68
N ARG A 224 20.22 15.54 11.10
CA ARG A 224 20.52 14.23 11.64
C ARG A 224 21.13 13.28 10.61
N LEU A 225 20.58 13.26 9.40
CA LEU A 225 21.10 12.48 8.28
C LEU A 225 22.46 13.00 7.80
N ALA A 226 22.63 14.33 7.72
CA ALA A 226 23.89 14.96 7.36
C ALA A 226 25.01 14.61 8.34
N MET A 227 24.70 14.67 9.64
CA MET A 227 25.62 14.30 10.71
C MET A 227 26.02 12.83 10.66
N GLN A 228 25.07 11.92 10.43
CA GLN A 228 25.38 10.49 10.26
C GLN A 228 26.24 10.27 9.02
N THR A 229 25.90 10.90 7.89
CA THR A 229 26.67 10.82 6.64
C THR A 229 28.10 11.31 6.83
N ALA A 230 28.28 12.42 7.56
CA ALA A 230 29.59 12.98 7.88
C ALA A 230 30.41 12.07 8.81
N ALA A 231 29.76 11.41 9.78
CA ALA A 231 30.41 10.48 10.69
C ALA A 231 30.98 9.25 9.97
N GLU A 232 30.23 8.68 9.02
CA GLU A 232 30.68 7.55 8.18
C GLU A 232 31.84 7.92 7.23
N GLN A 233 32.18 9.22 7.10
CA GLN A 233 33.21 9.73 6.20
C GLN A 233 34.49 10.19 6.92
N ILE A 234 34.57 10.06 8.25
CA ILE A 234 35.74 10.49 9.04
C ILE A 234 37.05 9.85 8.55
N GLU A 235 37.00 8.57 8.16
CA GLU A 235 38.17 7.84 7.68
C GLU A 235 38.52 8.15 6.21
N THR A 236 37.57 8.72 5.44
CA THR A 236 37.75 9.02 4.02
C THR A 236 38.52 10.31 3.77
N PHE A 237 38.28 11.34 4.59
CA PHE A 237 38.84 12.69 4.38
C PHE A 237 40.07 12.92 5.24
N GLN A 238 41.26 12.91 4.61
CA GLN A 238 42.56 12.96 5.30
C GLN A 238 42.76 14.21 6.17
N HIS A 239 42.15 15.33 5.77
CA HIS A 239 42.25 16.59 6.51
C HIS A 239 41.03 16.87 7.37
N GLY A 240 40.12 15.91 7.51
CA GLY A 240 39.05 15.92 8.49
C GLY A 240 37.66 16.26 7.95
N VAL A 241 36.69 16.15 8.87
CA VAL A 241 35.26 16.41 8.64
C VAL A 241 34.77 17.46 9.63
N TYR A 242 34.25 18.58 9.12
CA TYR A 242 33.91 19.73 9.94
C TYR A 242 32.46 20.18 9.76
N PHE A 243 31.72 20.24 10.87
CA PHE A 243 30.39 20.78 11.00
C PHE A 243 30.43 22.29 11.29
N VAL A 244 29.66 23.05 10.53
CA VAL A 244 29.48 24.50 10.63
C VAL A 244 27.99 24.79 10.77
N SER A 245 27.57 25.20 11.97
CA SER A 245 26.19 25.61 12.22
C SER A 245 25.97 27.04 11.72
N LEU A 246 25.14 27.21 10.68
CA LEU A 246 24.78 28.54 10.15
C LEU A 246 23.53 29.12 10.80
N ALA A 247 22.81 28.33 11.60
CA ALA A 247 21.59 28.75 12.31
C ALA A 247 21.64 30.09 13.09
N PRO A 248 22.76 30.51 13.72
CA PRO A 248 22.81 31.79 14.44
C PRO A 248 23.20 33.00 13.56
N LEU A 249 23.48 32.79 12.28
CA LEU A 249 23.96 33.84 11.37
C LEU A 249 22.80 34.63 10.78
N ASN A 250 23.03 35.91 10.47
CA ASN A 250 22.01 36.78 9.87
C ASN A 250 22.46 37.38 8.53
N THR A 251 23.77 37.37 8.21
CA THR A 251 24.31 37.92 6.96
C THR A 251 25.37 37.01 6.34
N GLY A 252 25.50 37.04 5.01
CA GLY A 252 26.44 36.19 4.26
C GLY A 252 27.92 36.43 4.58
N GLU A 253 28.29 37.63 5.05
CA GLU A 253 29.66 37.96 5.44
C GLU A 253 30.15 37.13 6.65
N GLN A 254 29.22 36.60 7.46
CA GLN A 254 29.52 35.82 8.66
C GLN A 254 29.86 34.35 8.35
N ILE A 255 29.63 33.87 7.13
CA ILE A 255 29.89 32.47 6.74
C ILE A 255 31.39 32.14 6.83
N ILE A 256 32.26 33.03 6.36
CA ILE A 256 33.71 32.81 6.38
C ILE A 256 34.27 32.75 7.82
N PRO A 257 33.94 33.69 8.72
CA PRO A 257 34.26 33.55 10.14
C PRO A 257 33.76 32.24 10.76
N ALA A 258 32.52 31.83 10.48
CA ALA A 258 31.97 30.59 11.03
C ALA A 258 32.73 29.33 10.55
N ILE A 259 33.13 29.29 9.27
CA ILE A 259 34.00 28.23 8.73
C ILE A 259 35.38 28.26 9.41
N ALA A 260 35.96 29.44 9.58
CA ALA A 260 37.25 29.59 10.24
C ALA A 260 37.21 29.07 11.69
N ASP A 261 36.17 29.42 12.45
CA ASP A 261 35.96 28.99 13.83
C ASP A 261 35.83 27.46 13.93
N ALA A 262 35.06 26.84 13.04
CA ALA A 262 34.91 25.38 12.98
C ALA A 262 36.24 24.67 12.68
N LEU A 263 37.06 25.25 11.80
CA LEU A 263 38.39 24.75 11.44
C LEU A 263 39.47 25.12 12.48
N LYS A 264 39.15 25.94 13.48
CA LYS A 264 40.10 26.56 14.43
C LYS A 264 41.22 27.35 13.70
N PHE A 265 40.87 27.97 12.57
CA PHE A 265 41.78 28.77 11.75
C PHE A 265 41.87 30.21 12.29
N THR A 266 43.09 30.75 12.38
CA THR A 266 43.33 32.13 12.82
C THR A 266 43.73 33.00 11.62
N PHE A 267 43.02 34.11 11.41
CA PHE A 267 43.34 35.06 10.35
C PHE A 267 44.63 35.85 10.63
N TYR A 268 45.44 36.06 9.60
CA TYR A 268 46.66 36.89 9.68
C TYR A 268 46.38 38.30 9.15
N GLN A 269 46.97 39.32 9.78
CA GLN A 269 46.70 40.73 9.42
C GLN A 269 47.39 41.12 8.11
N LYS A 270 46.61 41.25 7.02
CA LYS A 270 46.81 42.12 5.81
C LYS A 270 46.00 41.71 4.56
N GLU A 271 45.38 40.53 4.54
CA GLU A 271 44.62 40.02 3.36
C GLU A 271 43.13 39.81 3.66
N ASN A 272 42.29 39.77 2.62
CA ASN A 272 40.85 39.51 2.72
C ASN A 272 40.59 38.15 3.40
N PRO A 273 39.81 38.07 4.50
CA PRO A 273 39.51 36.82 5.23
C PRO A 273 39.02 35.67 4.33
N LYS A 274 38.20 35.99 3.33
CA LYS A 274 37.69 34.99 2.36
C LYS A 274 38.83 34.35 1.58
N GLN A 275 39.79 35.15 1.11
CA GLN A 275 40.93 34.65 0.35
C GLN A 275 41.86 33.79 1.21
N GLN A 276 42.05 34.16 2.48
CA GLN A 276 42.87 33.37 3.41
C GLN A 276 42.29 31.97 3.65
N ILE A 277 40.97 31.86 3.84
CA ILE A 277 40.30 30.57 3.98
C ILE A 277 40.37 29.77 2.69
N ILE A 278 40.13 30.39 1.53
CA ILE A 278 40.25 29.72 0.24
C ILE A 278 41.67 29.16 0.03
N ASN A 279 42.71 29.94 0.31
CA ASN A 279 44.10 29.50 0.22
C ASN A 279 44.39 28.33 1.19
N TYR A 280 43.86 28.40 2.42
CA TYR A 280 43.99 27.31 3.38
C TYR A 280 43.32 26.01 2.90
N LEU A 281 42.15 26.12 2.27
CA LEU A 281 41.37 24.98 1.76
C LEU A 281 41.94 24.38 0.47
N HIS A 282 42.68 25.17 -0.34
CA HIS A 282 43.16 24.80 -1.68
C HIS A 282 43.81 23.41 -1.75
N GLU A 283 44.72 23.09 -0.82
CA GLU A 283 45.46 21.82 -0.82
C GLU A 283 44.82 20.72 0.05
N LYS A 284 43.68 21.01 0.69
CA LYS A 284 43.07 20.12 1.68
C LYS A 284 42.06 19.17 1.06
N ASN A 285 42.09 17.94 1.56
CA ASN A 285 41.06 16.94 1.33
C ASN A 285 40.17 16.84 2.58
N LEU A 286 39.07 17.57 2.58
CA LEU A 286 38.16 17.72 3.72
C LEU A 286 36.69 17.77 3.28
N LEU A 287 35.80 17.44 4.23
CA LEU A 287 34.36 17.60 4.10
C LEU A 287 33.87 18.71 5.02
N LEU A 288 33.19 19.71 4.45
CA LEU A 288 32.45 20.73 5.22
C LEU A 288 30.97 20.37 5.24
N VAL A 289 30.37 20.35 6.43
CA VAL A 289 28.93 20.22 6.62
C VAL A 289 28.38 21.59 7.01
N LEU A 290 27.64 22.25 6.12
CA LEU A 290 27.02 23.54 6.35
C LEU A 290 25.54 23.34 6.70
N ASP A 291 25.19 23.56 7.97
CA ASP A 291 23.84 23.24 8.48
C ASP A 291 22.94 24.48 8.58
N ASN A 292 21.70 24.36 8.12
CA ASN A 292 20.65 25.39 8.07
C ASN A 292 20.96 26.57 7.12
N TYR A 293 21.22 26.30 5.84
CA TYR A 293 21.57 27.33 4.86
C TYR A 293 20.36 28.18 4.37
N GLU A 294 19.12 27.77 4.66
CA GLU A 294 17.87 28.30 4.10
C GLU A 294 17.67 29.84 4.19
N HIS A 295 18.26 30.52 5.17
CA HIS A 295 18.15 31.97 5.32
C HIS A 295 19.30 32.75 4.65
N LEU A 296 20.29 32.05 4.09
CA LEU A 296 21.50 32.61 3.48
C LEU A 296 21.66 32.23 2.00
N THR A 297 20.63 31.68 1.37
CA THR A 297 20.66 31.24 -0.03
C THR A 297 21.03 32.32 -1.02
N GLN A 298 20.64 33.58 -0.76
CA GLN A 298 21.07 34.76 -1.55
C GLN A 298 22.60 34.96 -1.55
N HIS A 299 23.31 34.31 -0.64
CA HIS A 299 24.77 34.34 -0.49
C HIS A 299 25.43 33.00 -0.84
N ALA A 300 24.73 32.08 -1.54
CA ALA A 300 25.25 30.78 -1.94
C ALA A 300 26.51 30.85 -2.84
N GLN A 301 26.76 31.98 -3.51
CA GLN A 301 27.92 32.18 -4.39
C GLN A 301 29.27 31.84 -3.73
N ILE A 302 29.38 32.03 -2.42
CA ILE A 302 30.61 31.73 -1.67
C ILE A 302 30.96 30.24 -1.68
N VAL A 303 29.96 29.36 -1.76
CA VAL A 303 30.12 27.91 -1.87
C VAL A 303 30.77 27.56 -3.21
N SER A 304 30.28 28.15 -4.31
CA SER A 304 30.86 27.97 -5.66
C SER A 304 32.32 28.49 -5.72
N GLU A 305 32.61 29.62 -5.07
CA GLU A 305 33.98 30.15 -4.97
C GLU A 305 34.94 29.17 -4.25
N ILE A 306 34.52 28.61 -3.11
CA ILE A 306 35.31 27.61 -2.37
C ILE A 306 35.54 26.37 -3.23
N LEU A 307 34.49 25.85 -3.88
CA LEU A 307 34.59 24.64 -4.70
C LEU A 307 35.50 24.85 -5.91
N THR A 308 35.45 26.02 -6.54
CA THR A 308 36.31 26.36 -7.68
C THR A 308 37.78 26.40 -7.27
N ALA A 309 38.09 27.00 -6.13
CA ALA A 309 39.46 27.21 -5.69
C ALA A 309 40.06 26.01 -4.92
N ALA A 310 39.25 25.12 -4.35
CA ALA A 310 39.74 24.03 -3.51
C ALA A 310 39.29 22.64 -4.03
N PRO A 311 39.95 22.05 -5.05
CA PRO A 311 39.43 20.93 -5.84
C PRO A 311 39.19 19.63 -5.05
N ARG A 312 39.82 19.46 -3.89
CA ARG A 312 39.70 18.26 -3.03
C ARG A 312 38.73 18.45 -1.86
N VAL A 313 38.08 19.61 -1.77
CA VAL A 313 37.04 19.90 -0.78
C VAL A 313 35.68 19.46 -1.31
N LYS A 314 34.92 18.81 -0.44
CA LYS A 314 33.49 18.53 -0.63
C LYS A 314 32.66 19.27 0.40
N ILE A 315 31.45 19.67 0.01
CA ILE A 315 30.52 20.42 0.85
C ILE A 315 29.19 19.67 0.87
N LEU A 316 28.73 19.35 2.07
CA LEU A 316 27.40 18.82 2.37
C LEU A 316 26.58 19.94 3.00
N VAL A 317 25.45 20.30 2.40
CA VAL A 317 24.58 21.38 2.89
C VAL A 317 23.26 20.80 3.37
N THR A 318 22.71 21.32 4.46
CA THR A 318 21.30 21.12 4.81
C THR A 318 20.52 22.41 4.60
N SER A 319 19.41 22.32 3.88
CA SER A 319 18.57 23.48 3.57
C SER A 319 17.11 23.07 3.38
N ARG A 320 16.16 23.98 3.62
CA ARG A 320 14.77 23.83 3.17
C ARG A 320 14.61 24.15 1.69
N GLU A 321 15.47 24.99 1.15
CA GLU A 321 15.39 25.45 -0.24
C GLU A 321 16.69 25.19 -1.01
N ARG A 322 16.57 24.99 -2.33
CA ARG A 322 17.70 24.81 -3.24
C ARG A 322 18.63 26.03 -3.21
N LEU A 323 19.93 25.78 -3.29
CA LEU A 323 20.92 26.86 -3.41
C LEU A 323 20.92 27.48 -4.82
N ASN A 324 20.41 26.74 -5.81
CA ASN A 324 20.37 27.13 -7.22
C ASN A 324 21.76 27.39 -7.81
N LEU A 325 22.74 26.58 -7.40
CA LEU A 325 24.10 26.57 -7.95
C LEU A 325 24.24 25.49 -9.03
N ARG A 326 25.14 25.70 -10.00
CA ARG A 326 25.34 24.72 -11.10
C ARG A 326 26.00 23.43 -10.64
N GLU A 327 26.79 23.53 -9.58
CA GLU A 327 27.54 22.44 -8.97
C GLU A 327 26.69 21.61 -7.99
N GLU A 328 25.46 22.06 -7.69
CA GLU A 328 24.58 21.47 -6.69
C GLU A 328 24.02 20.12 -7.14
N TYR A 329 24.21 19.11 -6.29
CA TYR A 329 23.51 17.83 -6.37
C TYR A 329 22.41 17.85 -5.29
N PRO A 330 21.15 18.16 -5.64
CA PRO A 330 20.05 18.16 -4.69
C PRO A 330 19.67 16.73 -4.32
N TYR A 331 19.47 16.47 -3.02
CA TYR A 331 18.95 15.23 -2.47
C TYR A 331 17.71 15.53 -1.64
N GLU A 332 16.53 15.24 -2.20
CA GLU A 332 15.23 15.50 -1.56
C GLU A 332 14.92 14.44 -0.50
N LEU A 333 14.78 14.87 0.75
CA LEU A 333 14.55 13.99 1.89
C LEU A 333 13.07 13.98 2.28
N GLY A 334 12.43 12.82 2.12
CA GLY A 334 11.05 12.58 2.55
C GLY A 334 10.92 12.15 4.02
N GLY A 335 9.67 11.91 4.46
CA GLY A 335 9.35 11.33 5.76
C GLY A 335 9.93 9.92 5.94
N LEU A 336 9.96 9.43 7.18
CA LEU A 336 10.25 8.01 7.43
C LEU A 336 9.14 7.14 6.86
N GLY A 337 9.49 5.96 6.34
CA GLY A 337 8.51 5.01 5.81
C GLY A 337 7.39 4.70 6.81
N VAL A 338 6.15 4.89 6.37
CA VAL A 338 4.91 4.72 7.16
C VAL A 338 4.17 3.44 6.74
N PRO A 339 3.39 2.79 7.64
CA PRO A 339 2.58 1.63 7.29
C PRO A 339 1.35 1.99 6.44
N GLU A 340 1.09 1.20 5.39
CA GLU A 340 -0.07 1.36 4.51
C GLU A 340 -1.43 1.18 5.23
N PRO A 341 -2.51 1.82 4.77
CA PRO A 341 -3.86 1.62 5.31
C PRO A 341 -4.31 0.16 5.17
N GLY A 342 -4.90 -0.40 6.23
CA GLY A 342 -5.45 -1.77 6.22
C GLY A 342 -4.44 -2.91 6.40
N GLN A 343 -3.13 -2.62 6.40
CA GLN A 343 -2.09 -3.59 6.73
C GLN A 343 -1.70 -3.50 8.21
N GLU A 344 -1.47 -4.65 8.87
CA GLU A 344 -0.86 -4.63 10.19
C GLU A 344 0.58 -4.10 10.10
N PRO A 345 0.98 -3.13 10.94
CA PRO A 345 2.31 -2.57 10.87
C PRO A 345 3.34 -3.61 11.31
N ASP A 346 4.20 -4.01 10.38
CA ASP A 346 5.41 -4.75 10.74
C ASP A 346 6.41 -3.79 11.41
N ILE A 347 6.62 -4.02 12.70
CA ILE A 347 7.44 -3.18 13.58
C ILE A 347 8.91 -3.21 13.16
N GLU A 348 9.39 -4.29 12.52
CA GLU A 348 10.78 -4.41 12.09
C GLU A 348 11.09 -3.57 10.85
N THR A 349 10.11 -3.38 9.97
CA THR A 349 10.29 -2.70 8.67
C THR A 349 9.84 -1.23 8.68
N ALA A 350 8.83 -0.85 9.47
CA ALA A 350 8.33 0.52 9.53
C ALA A 350 9.20 1.45 10.40
N SER A 351 10.10 2.22 9.76
CA SER A 351 11.04 3.11 10.46
C SER A 351 10.36 4.21 11.30
N SER A 352 9.18 4.69 10.88
CA SER A 352 8.40 5.67 11.65
C SER A 352 7.92 5.11 12.99
N VAL A 353 7.44 3.85 12.99
CA VAL A 353 6.96 3.15 14.19
C VAL A 353 8.12 2.90 15.15
N ARG A 354 9.28 2.48 14.64
CA ARG A 354 10.48 2.29 15.47
C ARG A 354 10.93 3.59 16.16
N LEU A 355 10.84 4.73 15.46
CA LEU A 355 11.14 6.03 16.07
C LEU A 355 10.11 6.39 17.15
N PHE A 356 8.82 6.10 16.91
CA PHE A 356 7.77 6.30 17.91
C PHE A 356 8.05 5.49 19.17
N LEU A 357 8.37 4.20 19.05
CA LEU A 357 8.68 3.32 20.18
C LEU A 357 9.92 3.80 20.96
N GLN A 358 10.99 4.17 20.24
CA GLN A 358 12.19 4.72 20.86
C GLN A 358 11.89 6.02 21.64
N SER A 359 11.00 6.85 21.12
CA SER A 359 10.59 8.09 21.77
C SER A 359 9.67 7.81 22.97
N ALA A 360 8.74 6.86 22.83
CA ALA A 360 7.80 6.42 23.85
C ALA A 360 8.53 5.83 25.07
N GLU A 361 9.55 5.00 24.87
CA GLU A 361 10.33 4.37 25.95
C GLU A 361 11.01 5.41 26.85
N ARG A 362 11.47 6.53 26.29
CA ARG A 362 12.07 7.64 27.07
C ARG A 362 11.05 8.37 27.93
N ILE A 363 9.79 8.36 27.51
CA ILE A 363 8.70 9.06 28.17
C ILE A 363 8.06 8.17 29.23
N ARG A 364 7.85 6.89 28.90
CA ARG A 364 7.29 5.85 29.74
C ARG A 364 8.22 4.62 29.68
N PRO A 365 9.09 4.43 30.69
CA PRO A 365 9.97 3.27 30.76
C PRO A 365 9.15 1.96 30.70
N ASN A 366 9.62 0.98 29.94
CA ASN A 366 8.94 -0.30 29.66
C ASN A 366 7.61 -0.15 28.90
N PHE A 367 7.47 0.86 28.04
CA PHE A 367 6.36 0.93 27.11
C PHE A 367 6.43 -0.24 26.12
N GLU A 368 5.42 -1.11 26.15
CA GLU A 368 5.26 -2.21 25.19
C GLU A 368 4.08 -1.91 24.25
N LEU A 369 4.28 -2.16 22.96
CA LEU A 369 3.26 -1.90 21.95
C LEU A 369 2.20 -3.02 21.96
N SER A 370 1.05 -2.74 22.57
CA SER A 370 -0.07 -3.68 22.62
C SER A 370 -0.73 -3.86 21.23
N PRO A 371 -1.42 -4.98 20.96
CA PRO A 371 -2.19 -5.16 19.72
C PRO A 371 -3.22 -4.06 19.45
N GLN A 372 -3.76 -3.43 20.51
CA GLN A 372 -4.73 -2.34 20.40
C GLN A 372 -4.06 -1.00 20.01
N ASP A 373 -2.81 -0.79 20.41
CA ASP A 373 -2.06 0.43 20.11
C ASP A 373 -1.47 0.44 18.69
N ARG A 374 -1.19 -0.74 18.11
CA ARG A 374 -0.61 -0.88 16.76
C ARG A 374 -1.35 -0.06 15.68
N PRO A 375 -2.67 -0.21 15.47
CA PRO A 375 -3.39 0.57 14.46
C PRO A 375 -3.34 2.08 14.76
N CYS A 376 -3.36 2.46 16.04
CA CYS A 376 -3.29 3.86 16.47
C CYS A 376 -1.91 4.48 16.18
N VAL A 377 -0.81 3.78 16.48
CA VAL A 377 0.56 4.24 16.21
C VAL A 377 0.81 4.33 14.71
N ALA A 378 0.32 3.36 13.92
CA ALA A 378 0.37 3.44 12.47
C ALA A 378 -0.40 4.66 11.95
N ARG A 379 -1.59 4.94 12.51
CA ARG A 379 -2.38 6.13 12.19
C ARG A 379 -1.64 7.42 12.55
N ILE A 380 -1.04 7.54 13.73
CA ILE A 380 -0.21 8.70 14.12
C ILE A 380 0.92 8.91 13.13
N CYS A 381 1.66 7.85 12.78
CA CYS A 381 2.78 7.93 11.83
C CYS A 381 2.32 8.44 10.45
N ARG A 382 1.14 8.02 9.97
CA ARG A 382 0.53 8.52 8.73
C ARG A 382 0.06 9.97 8.84
N LEU A 383 -0.57 10.34 9.95
CA LEU A 383 -1.05 11.71 10.16
C LEU A 383 0.09 12.73 10.14
N VAL A 384 1.22 12.38 10.74
CA VAL A 384 2.44 13.19 10.68
C VAL A 384 3.30 12.92 9.45
N ASP A 385 2.81 12.08 8.53
CA ASP A 385 3.44 11.68 7.26
C ASP A 385 4.94 11.37 7.41
N GLY A 386 5.25 10.60 8.46
CA GLY A 386 6.59 10.14 8.77
C GLY A 386 7.58 11.23 9.22
N ILE A 387 7.16 12.48 9.47
CA ILE A 387 8.05 13.54 9.99
C ILE A 387 8.61 13.13 11.35
N PRO A 388 9.94 12.96 11.50
CA PRO A 388 10.55 12.56 12.78
C PRO A 388 10.18 13.47 13.96
N LEU A 389 10.21 14.79 13.76
CA LEU A 389 9.80 15.74 14.81
C LEU A 389 8.34 15.55 15.22
N GLY A 390 7.43 15.31 14.28
CA GLY A 390 6.02 15.05 14.58
C GLY A 390 5.83 13.77 15.39
N ILE A 391 6.58 12.72 15.05
CA ILE A 391 6.58 11.44 15.77
C ILE A 391 7.08 11.63 17.21
N GLU A 392 8.18 12.35 17.41
CA GLU A 392 8.74 12.63 18.75
C GLU A 392 7.78 13.46 19.61
N LEU A 393 7.13 14.48 19.01
CA LEU A 393 6.13 15.31 19.69
C LEU A 393 4.90 14.51 20.10
N ALA A 394 4.39 13.66 19.19
CA ALA A 394 3.25 12.78 19.47
C ALA A 394 3.57 11.79 20.61
N ALA A 395 4.75 11.15 20.58
CA ALA A 395 5.19 10.25 21.65
C ALA A 395 5.34 10.95 23.00
N GLY A 396 5.63 12.26 23.02
CA GLY A 396 5.69 13.09 24.22
C GLY A 396 4.39 13.12 25.02
N TRP A 397 3.23 12.95 24.36
CA TRP A 397 1.90 12.99 24.97
C TRP A 397 1.47 11.70 25.67
N LEU A 398 2.23 10.60 25.51
CA LEU A 398 1.96 9.31 26.17
C LEU A 398 2.02 9.38 27.71
N ARG A 399 2.48 10.51 28.27
CA ARG A 399 2.41 10.78 29.71
C ARG A 399 0.97 10.97 30.21
N VAL A 400 0.06 11.41 29.34
CA VAL A 400 -1.27 11.90 29.71
C VAL A 400 -2.38 11.29 28.86
N LEU A 401 -2.09 10.86 27.63
CA LEU A 401 -3.07 10.37 26.66
C LEU A 401 -2.71 8.99 26.12
N SER A 402 -3.73 8.23 25.70
CA SER A 402 -3.60 6.99 24.94
C SER A 402 -3.24 7.23 23.48
N CYS A 403 -2.73 6.21 22.77
CA CYS A 403 -2.41 6.33 21.35
C CYS A 403 -3.63 6.71 20.49
N GLN A 404 -4.82 6.23 20.85
CA GLN A 404 -6.06 6.55 20.14
C GLN A 404 -6.45 8.02 20.33
N GLU A 405 -6.34 8.55 21.55
CA GLU A 405 -6.61 9.96 21.84
C GLU A 405 -5.61 10.86 21.12
N ILE A 406 -4.32 10.52 21.15
CA ILE A 406 -3.26 11.25 20.43
C ILE A 406 -3.56 11.31 18.92
N ALA A 407 -3.96 10.20 18.30
CA ALA A 407 -4.32 10.18 16.88
C ALA A 407 -5.51 11.11 16.57
N ASN A 408 -6.54 11.08 17.41
CA ASN A 408 -7.73 11.93 17.24
C ASN A 408 -7.40 13.42 17.42
N GLU A 409 -6.57 13.79 18.39
CA GLU A 409 -6.20 15.19 18.63
C GLU A 409 -5.36 15.77 17.49
N ILE A 410 -4.42 14.99 16.92
CA ILE A 410 -3.62 15.42 15.76
C ILE A 410 -4.51 15.73 14.55
N GLU A 411 -5.58 14.96 14.34
CA GLU A 411 -6.54 15.22 13.25
C GLU A 411 -7.34 16.51 13.47
N ILE A 412 -7.63 16.85 14.72
CA ILE A 412 -8.47 17.99 15.07
C ILE A 412 -7.66 19.30 15.08
N ASN A 413 -6.43 19.29 15.63
CA ASN A 413 -5.68 20.52 15.84
C ASN A 413 -4.14 20.34 15.77
N LEU A 414 -3.49 21.09 14.87
CA LEU A 414 -2.03 21.15 14.75
C LEU A 414 -1.32 21.69 15.99
N ASP A 415 -1.99 22.55 16.78
CA ASP A 415 -1.48 23.09 18.06
C ASP A 415 -1.31 22.01 19.14
N PHE A 416 -1.71 20.76 18.86
CA PHE A 416 -1.46 19.65 19.76
C PHE A 416 0.03 19.23 19.76
N LEU A 417 0.73 19.36 18.62
CA LEU A 417 2.12 18.92 18.48
C LEU A 417 3.09 20.00 18.94
N GLU A 418 3.07 20.32 20.24
CA GLU A 418 3.98 21.25 20.90
C GLU A 418 4.78 20.59 22.03
N THR A 419 5.98 21.14 22.32
CA THR A 419 6.81 20.69 23.43
C THR A 419 7.33 21.86 24.28
N ASN A 420 7.32 21.67 25.59
CA ASN A 420 7.90 22.60 26.58
C ASN A 420 9.40 22.34 26.85
N THR A 421 10.08 21.56 25.99
CA THR A 421 11.47 21.18 26.18
C THR A 421 12.40 22.39 25.97
N ARG A 422 13.12 22.78 27.02
CA ARG A 422 13.94 24.01 27.05
C ARG A 422 15.15 24.01 26.11
N ASN A 423 15.60 22.84 25.67
CA ASN A 423 16.81 22.68 24.83
C ASN A 423 16.51 22.63 23.32
N ILE A 424 15.27 22.91 22.91
CA ILE A 424 14.87 22.99 21.49
C ILE A 424 14.69 24.46 21.10
N PRO A 425 15.27 24.93 19.97
CA PRO A 425 15.05 26.29 19.48
C PRO A 425 13.56 26.62 19.37
N GLU A 426 13.16 27.87 19.64
CA GLU A 426 11.74 28.29 19.64
C GLU A 426 10.98 27.86 18.40
N ARG A 427 11.60 28.01 17.23
CA ARG A 427 11.09 27.60 15.92
C ARG A 427 10.83 26.10 15.72
N HIS A 428 11.37 25.22 16.56
CA HIS A 428 11.16 23.76 16.52
C HIS A 428 10.36 23.25 17.73
N ARG A 429 9.80 24.16 18.56
CA ARG A 429 8.98 23.79 19.73
C ARG A 429 7.61 23.24 19.32
N SER A 430 7.12 23.55 18.12
CA SER A 430 5.92 22.93 17.55
C SER A 430 6.06 22.72 16.05
N LEU A 431 5.30 21.76 15.49
CA LEU A 431 5.20 21.64 14.03
C LEU A 431 4.56 22.88 13.40
N ARG A 432 3.65 23.55 14.12
CA ARG A 432 3.07 24.81 13.65
C ARG A 432 4.12 25.90 13.48
N ALA A 433 5.01 26.09 14.45
CA ALA A 433 6.09 27.07 14.36
C ALA A 433 7.02 26.79 13.16
N VAL A 434 7.22 25.51 12.82
CA VAL A 434 7.99 25.10 11.63
C VAL A 434 7.30 25.54 10.34
N PHE A 435 5.97 25.35 10.23
CA PHE A 435 5.19 25.74 9.05
C PHE A 435 4.99 27.25 8.96
N GLU A 436 4.76 27.93 10.09
CA GLU A 436 4.62 29.39 10.15
C GLU A 436 5.87 30.09 9.65
N TYR A 437 7.05 29.66 10.08
CA TYR A 437 8.30 30.18 9.55
C TYR A 437 8.44 29.96 8.03
N SER A 438 8.09 28.76 7.55
CA SER A 438 8.11 28.48 6.11
C SER A 438 7.12 29.35 5.33
N TRP A 439 5.99 29.71 5.94
CA TRP A 439 4.95 30.56 5.36
C TRP A 439 5.36 32.03 5.29
N GLU A 440 6.03 32.55 6.32
CA GLU A 440 6.54 33.93 6.36
C GLU A 440 7.60 34.23 5.29
N LEU A 441 8.32 33.19 4.82
CA LEU A 441 9.30 33.30 3.73
C LEU A 441 8.67 33.35 2.33
N LEU A 442 7.35 33.18 2.22
CA LEU A 442 6.64 33.21 0.95
C LEU A 442 6.18 34.62 0.59
N ASN A 443 6.29 34.96 -0.69
CA ASN A 443 5.64 36.17 -1.19
C ASN A 443 4.11 35.96 -1.30
N SER A 444 3.36 37.04 -1.55
CA SER A 444 1.89 36.99 -1.59
C SER A 444 1.33 36.03 -2.65
N ILE A 445 1.97 35.90 -3.81
CA ILE A 445 1.54 35.00 -4.89
C ILE A 445 1.79 33.54 -4.49
N GLU A 446 2.94 33.25 -3.88
CA GLU A 446 3.28 31.93 -3.36
C GLU A 446 2.36 31.50 -2.22
N GLN A 447 2.02 32.41 -1.30
CA GLN A 447 1.04 32.17 -0.24
C GLN A 447 -0.35 31.87 -0.81
N GLU A 448 -0.82 32.66 -1.79
CA GLU A 448 -2.10 32.41 -2.47
C GLU A 448 -2.10 31.04 -3.18
N THR A 449 -1.00 30.70 -3.87
CA THR A 449 -0.83 29.41 -4.57
C THR A 449 -0.86 28.24 -3.61
N LEU A 450 -0.11 28.31 -2.51
CA LEU A 450 -0.04 27.27 -1.49
C LEU A 450 -1.38 27.11 -0.75
N ALA A 451 -2.05 28.23 -0.42
CA ALA A 451 -3.41 28.25 0.12
C ALA A 451 -4.40 27.57 -0.83
N ALA A 452 -4.33 27.84 -2.13
CA ALA A 452 -5.21 27.19 -3.11
C ALA A 452 -4.95 25.69 -3.21
N PHE A 453 -3.69 25.25 -3.21
CA PHE A 453 -3.35 23.83 -3.26
C PHE A 453 -3.76 23.08 -1.99
N SER A 454 -4.01 23.79 -0.89
CA SER A 454 -4.50 23.18 0.34
C SER A 454 -5.90 22.53 0.22
N ILE A 455 -6.65 22.87 -0.85
CA ILE A 455 -7.98 22.32 -1.13
C ILE A 455 -7.90 20.85 -1.59
N PHE A 456 -6.80 20.46 -2.24
CA PHE A 456 -6.66 19.10 -2.78
C PHE A 456 -6.54 18.05 -1.67
N GLN A 457 -7.27 16.95 -1.81
CA GLN A 457 -7.26 15.86 -0.81
C GLN A 457 -6.05 14.92 -0.96
N GLY A 458 -5.43 14.88 -2.15
CA GLY A 458 -4.24 14.07 -2.40
C GLY A 458 -3.32 14.70 -3.45
N ALA A 459 -2.58 13.86 -4.16
CA ALA A 459 -1.73 14.32 -5.27
C ALA A 459 -2.59 14.78 -6.46
N PHE A 460 -2.24 15.92 -7.05
CA PHE A 460 -3.03 16.59 -8.06
C PHE A 460 -2.23 16.88 -9.33
N SER A 461 -2.92 16.93 -10.47
CA SER A 461 -2.30 17.20 -11.76
C SER A 461 -1.96 18.68 -11.93
N ARG A 462 -1.06 18.97 -12.87
CA ARG A 462 -0.79 20.36 -13.28
C ARG A 462 -2.04 21.08 -13.79
N THR A 463 -2.90 20.40 -14.55
CA THR A 463 -4.12 21.02 -15.09
C THR A 463 -5.12 21.36 -13.99
N ALA A 464 -5.21 20.51 -12.95
CA ALA A 464 -6.00 20.79 -11.76
C ALA A 464 -5.44 22.02 -11.01
N ALA A 465 -4.13 22.03 -10.74
CA ALA A 465 -3.45 23.15 -10.08
C ALA A 465 -3.66 24.48 -10.82
N GLU A 466 -3.53 24.47 -12.15
CA GLU A 466 -3.73 25.64 -13.01
C GLU A 466 -5.16 26.18 -12.93
N ALA A 467 -6.17 25.31 -12.81
CA ALA A 467 -7.58 25.71 -12.71
C ALA A 467 -7.91 26.50 -11.42
N LEU A 468 -7.16 26.31 -10.34
CA LEU A 468 -7.42 26.98 -9.06
C LEU A 468 -6.78 28.39 -8.97
N VAL A 469 -5.57 28.56 -9.54
CA VAL A 469 -4.66 29.69 -9.25
C VAL A 469 -4.38 30.55 -10.50
N ALA A 470 -5.29 30.62 -11.47
CA ALA A 470 -5.05 31.37 -12.71
C ALA A 470 -5.33 32.91 -12.72
N PRO A 471 -5.36 33.71 -11.62
CA PRO A 471 -5.37 35.17 -11.80
C PRO A 471 -3.94 35.67 -12.07
N GLY A 472 -3.59 35.89 -13.35
CA GLY A 472 -2.28 36.42 -13.77
C GLY A 472 -1.63 35.68 -14.94
N GLY A 473 -2.19 34.55 -15.35
CA GLY A 473 -1.76 33.77 -16.51
C GLY A 473 -0.72 32.69 -16.21
N LYS A 474 -0.51 31.80 -17.20
CA LYS A 474 0.25 30.55 -17.08
C LYS A 474 1.70 30.70 -16.61
N ILE A 475 2.36 31.82 -16.95
CA ILE A 475 3.77 32.07 -16.60
C ILE A 475 3.92 32.33 -15.10
N ALA A 476 3.05 33.15 -14.51
CA ALA A 476 3.08 33.46 -13.08
C ALA A 476 2.83 32.19 -12.24
N PHE A 477 1.85 31.37 -12.65
CA PHE A 477 1.60 30.07 -12.05
C PHE A 477 2.84 29.16 -12.05
N LEU A 478 3.51 29.00 -13.20
CA LEU A 478 4.68 28.14 -13.30
C LEU A 478 5.85 28.64 -12.46
N ALA A 479 6.04 29.96 -12.38
CA ALA A 479 7.05 30.55 -11.50
C ALA A 479 6.77 30.25 -10.02
N SER A 480 5.51 30.40 -9.58
CA SER A 480 5.10 30.08 -8.20
C SER A 480 5.26 28.60 -7.88
N VAL A 481 4.84 27.70 -8.78
CA VAL A 481 5.01 26.25 -8.59
C VAL A 481 6.48 25.87 -8.51
N SER A 482 7.32 26.40 -9.41
CA SER A 482 8.78 26.16 -9.36
C SER A 482 9.36 26.62 -8.03
N SER A 483 9.00 27.82 -7.57
CA SER A 483 9.47 28.35 -6.28
C SER A 483 9.03 27.47 -5.10
N LEU A 484 7.77 27.02 -5.07
CA LEU A 484 7.26 26.15 -4.00
C LEU A 484 7.96 24.77 -3.98
N VAL A 485 8.30 24.24 -5.16
CA VAL A 485 9.11 23.00 -5.28
C VAL A 485 10.54 23.24 -4.80
N ASP A 486 11.17 24.34 -5.23
CA ASP A 486 12.52 24.70 -4.82
C ASP A 486 12.62 24.91 -3.30
N LYS A 487 11.53 25.39 -2.66
CA LYS A 487 11.38 25.57 -1.20
C LYS A 487 10.97 24.30 -0.44
N SER A 488 10.89 23.15 -1.12
CA SER A 488 10.44 21.87 -0.54
C SER A 488 9.06 21.93 0.14
N LEU A 489 8.20 22.87 -0.29
CA LEU A 489 6.82 22.97 0.19
C LEU A 489 5.84 22.21 -0.69
N LEU A 490 6.21 21.96 -1.94
CA LEU A 490 5.45 21.16 -2.89
C LEU A 490 6.36 20.07 -3.47
N LYS A 491 5.90 18.82 -3.46
CA LYS A 491 6.62 17.71 -4.08
C LYS A 491 6.16 17.53 -5.52
N HIS A 492 7.08 17.26 -6.44
CA HIS A 492 6.77 16.92 -7.83
C HIS A 492 7.19 15.48 -8.10
N ASN A 493 6.19 14.60 -8.26
CA ASN A 493 6.39 13.17 -8.42
C ASN A 493 6.82 12.83 -9.86
N PRO A 494 7.51 11.70 -10.10
CA PRO A 494 7.95 11.28 -11.45
C PRO A 494 6.81 11.09 -12.46
N ASN A 495 5.58 10.84 -11.97
CA ASN A 495 4.37 10.75 -12.79
C ASN A 495 3.81 12.13 -13.21
N GLY A 496 4.48 13.23 -12.87
CA GLY A 496 4.09 14.60 -13.21
C GLY A 496 3.02 15.22 -12.31
N LYS A 497 2.65 14.55 -11.20
CA LYS A 497 1.70 15.08 -10.21
C LYS A 497 2.42 15.85 -9.12
N TYR A 498 1.71 16.83 -8.57
CA TYR A 498 2.14 17.58 -7.39
C TYR A 498 1.51 16.99 -6.13
N GLU A 499 2.21 17.10 -5.01
CA GLU A 499 1.75 16.58 -3.73
C GLU A 499 2.14 17.52 -2.60
N LEU A 500 1.20 17.79 -1.71
CA LEU A 500 1.39 18.65 -0.55
C LEU A 500 1.36 17.81 0.72
N HIS A 501 2.36 17.99 1.58
CA HIS A 501 2.44 17.28 2.85
C HIS A 501 1.19 17.53 3.73
N THR A 502 0.58 16.48 4.27
CA THR A 502 -0.74 16.52 4.96
C THR A 502 -0.85 17.61 6.03
N LEU A 503 0.14 17.75 6.92
CA LEU A 503 0.11 18.78 7.96
C LEU A 503 0.34 20.20 7.42
N LEU A 504 1.13 20.34 6.35
CA LEU A 504 1.32 21.63 5.69
C LEU A 504 0.06 22.04 4.94
N ARG A 505 -0.66 21.07 4.34
CA ARG A 505 -1.99 21.27 3.77
C ARG A 505 -2.96 21.82 4.81
N GLN A 506 -3.05 21.18 5.98
CA GLN A 506 -3.92 21.65 7.06
C GLN A 506 -3.57 23.06 7.52
N TYR A 507 -2.28 23.36 7.72
CA TYR A 507 -1.82 24.72 8.05
C TYR A 507 -2.16 25.73 6.96
N ALA A 508 -1.89 25.43 5.69
CA ALA A 508 -2.19 26.30 4.56
C ALA A 508 -3.70 26.53 4.40
N LEU A 509 -4.53 25.54 4.72
CA LEU A 509 -5.99 25.65 4.73
C LEU A 509 -6.48 26.58 5.84
N GLU A 510 -5.88 26.52 7.04
CA GLU A 510 -6.14 27.50 8.12
C GLU A 510 -5.77 28.92 7.69
N GLN A 511 -4.61 29.10 7.03
CA GLN A 511 -4.20 30.41 6.50
C GLN A 511 -5.17 30.91 5.43
N ALA A 512 -5.63 30.03 4.53
CA ALA A 512 -6.65 30.34 3.54
C ALA A 512 -7.97 30.79 4.23
N GLY A 513 -8.34 30.15 5.34
CA GLY A 513 -9.51 30.50 6.16
C GLY A 513 -9.50 31.92 6.73
N LYS A 514 -8.33 32.56 6.85
CA LYS A 514 -8.23 33.99 7.24
C LYS A 514 -8.81 34.93 6.18
N ASN A 515 -8.96 34.47 4.94
CA ASN A 515 -9.64 35.18 3.86
C ASN A 515 -10.79 34.32 3.29
N PRO A 516 -12.00 34.38 3.88
CA PRO A 516 -13.13 33.53 3.51
C PRO A 516 -13.54 33.65 2.03
N GLU A 517 -13.47 34.85 1.45
CA GLU A 517 -13.84 35.09 0.04
C GLU A 517 -12.88 34.36 -0.92
N LEU A 518 -11.58 34.42 -0.63
CA LEU A 518 -10.55 33.76 -1.42
C LEU A 518 -10.65 32.23 -1.28
N LEU A 519 -10.85 31.74 -0.05
CA LEU A 519 -11.07 30.31 0.21
C LEU A 519 -12.31 29.77 -0.53
N GLN A 520 -13.41 30.52 -0.51
CA GLN A 520 -14.62 30.18 -1.26
C GLN A 520 -14.33 30.10 -2.76
N ARG A 521 -13.58 31.07 -3.33
CA ARG A 521 -13.18 31.04 -4.75
C ARG A 521 -12.41 29.78 -5.11
N PHE A 522 -11.46 29.36 -4.27
CA PHE A 522 -10.69 28.13 -4.51
C PHE A 522 -11.56 26.88 -4.51
N ARG A 523 -12.46 26.75 -3.52
CA ARG A 523 -13.38 25.61 -3.46
C ARG A 523 -14.34 25.58 -4.65
N MET A 524 -14.81 26.74 -5.12
CA MET A 524 -15.64 26.82 -6.32
C MET A 524 -14.87 26.41 -7.58
N ASN A 525 -13.63 26.89 -7.76
CA ASN A 525 -12.78 26.51 -8.90
C ASN A 525 -12.44 25.02 -8.90
N HIS A 526 -12.13 24.47 -7.72
CA HIS A 526 -11.90 23.04 -7.50
C HIS A 526 -13.13 22.21 -7.86
N ALA A 527 -14.31 22.62 -7.37
CA ALA A 527 -15.56 21.96 -7.70
C ALA A 527 -15.84 21.99 -9.20
N VAL A 528 -15.73 23.15 -9.86
CA VAL A 528 -15.93 23.26 -11.31
C VAL A 528 -14.96 22.37 -12.08
N TYR A 529 -13.68 22.31 -11.67
CA TYR A 529 -12.68 21.47 -12.35
C TYR A 529 -13.01 19.98 -12.24
N TYR A 530 -13.20 19.44 -11.03
CA TYR A 530 -13.37 17.99 -10.85
C TYR A 530 -14.74 17.48 -11.30
N LEU A 531 -15.81 18.28 -11.15
CA LEU A 531 -17.11 17.93 -11.72
C LEU A 531 -17.05 17.99 -13.26
N GLY A 532 -16.37 18.99 -13.83
CA GLY A 532 -16.12 19.06 -15.27
C GLY A 532 -15.25 17.91 -15.79
N LEU A 533 -14.26 17.46 -15.02
CA LEU A 533 -13.42 16.30 -15.35
C LEU A 533 -14.27 15.04 -15.55
N VAL A 534 -15.13 14.72 -14.58
CA VAL A 534 -16.02 13.56 -14.66
C VAL A 534 -17.04 13.71 -15.79
N ALA A 535 -17.62 14.89 -15.98
CA ALA A 535 -18.55 15.15 -17.08
C ALA A 535 -17.88 14.95 -18.46
N ASN A 536 -16.62 15.38 -18.63
CA ASN A 536 -15.88 15.18 -19.87
C ASN A 536 -15.51 13.70 -20.12
N LEU A 537 -15.29 12.93 -19.07
CA LEU A 537 -15.01 11.49 -19.14
C LEU A 537 -16.28 10.64 -19.36
N GLU A 538 -17.47 11.23 -19.32
CA GLU A 538 -18.74 10.50 -19.38
C GLU A 538 -18.84 9.54 -20.59
N SER A 539 -18.35 9.97 -21.76
CA SER A 539 -18.38 9.16 -22.98
C SER A 539 -17.29 8.08 -23.00
N ASP A 540 -16.12 8.38 -22.46
CA ASP A 540 -15.00 7.44 -22.36
C ASP A 540 -15.30 6.30 -21.37
N LEU A 541 -16.10 6.56 -20.33
CA LEU A 541 -16.55 5.57 -19.34
C LEU A 541 -17.38 4.41 -19.93
N GLN A 542 -17.85 4.52 -21.17
CA GLN A 542 -18.59 3.46 -21.87
C GLN A 542 -18.01 3.14 -23.26
N GLY A 543 -16.78 3.57 -23.53
CA GLY A 543 -16.11 3.36 -24.82
C GLY A 543 -14.76 2.66 -24.69
N LYS A 544 -13.92 2.81 -25.72
CA LYS A 544 -12.61 2.15 -25.83
C LYS A 544 -11.62 2.55 -24.72
N LYS A 545 -11.83 3.71 -24.10
CA LYS A 545 -10.99 4.28 -23.05
C LYS A 545 -11.55 4.08 -21.63
N GLN A 546 -12.52 3.17 -21.47
CA GLN A 546 -13.19 2.95 -20.19
C GLN A 546 -12.19 2.69 -19.04
N ALA A 547 -11.19 1.83 -19.25
CA ALA A 547 -10.19 1.54 -18.22
C ALA A 547 -9.39 2.78 -17.78
N GLU A 548 -8.89 3.56 -18.74
CA GLU A 548 -8.16 4.82 -18.48
C GLU A 548 -9.05 5.84 -17.75
N ALA A 549 -10.30 6.01 -18.19
CA ALA A 549 -11.25 6.92 -17.57
C ALA A 549 -11.58 6.51 -16.11
N LEU A 550 -11.76 5.21 -15.86
CA LEU A 550 -12.00 4.69 -14.51
C LEU A 550 -10.79 4.91 -13.60
N GLU A 551 -9.57 4.75 -14.11
CA GLU A 551 -8.34 5.01 -13.34
C GLU A 551 -8.22 6.48 -12.97
N ILE A 552 -8.43 7.41 -13.91
CA ILE A 552 -8.39 8.85 -13.65
C ILE A 552 -9.37 9.26 -12.53
N ILE A 553 -10.59 8.71 -12.54
CA ILE A 553 -11.59 9.00 -11.50
C ILE A 553 -11.19 8.38 -10.16
N VAL A 554 -10.67 7.15 -10.12
CA VAL A 554 -10.20 6.52 -8.87
C VAL A 554 -9.08 7.33 -8.23
N GLU A 555 -8.11 7.78 -9.01
CA GLU A 555 -6.98 8.57 -8.51
C GLU A 555 -7.41 9.91 -7.91
N SER A 556 -8.58 10.44 -8.30
CA SER A 556 -9.10 11.74 -7.89
C SER A 556 -10.39 11.65 -7.07
N LEU A 557 -10.76 10.47 -6.58
CA LEU A 557 -12.10 10.22 -6.04
C LEU A 557 -12.43 11.08 -4.82
N GLU A 558 -11.47 11.29 -3.92
CA GLU A 558 -11.68 12.14 -2.73
C GLU A 558 -11.91 13.61 -3.10
N ASP A 559 -11.14 14.11 -4.07
CA ASP A 559 -11.33 15.44 -4.61
C ASP A 559 -12.68 15.59 -5.32
N ILE A 560 -13.12 14.58 -6.08
CA ILE A 560 -14.44 14.56 -6.74
C ILE A 560 -15.58 14.56 -5.70
N ARG A 561 -15.45 13.82 -4.60
CA ARG A 561 -16.43 13.84 -3.49
C ARG A 561 -16.48 15.22 -2.84
N SER A 562 -15.33 15.76 -2.48
CA SER A 562 -15.23 17.10 -1.87
C SER A 562 -15.79 18.19 -2.79
N ALA A 563 -15.52 18.09 -4.10
CA ALA A 563 -16.06 18.94 -5.15
C ALA A 563 -17.60 18.86 -5.23
N PHE A 564 -18.16 17.65 -5.16
CA PHE A 564 -19.61 17.43 -5.19
C PHE A 564 -20.30 18.10 -3.98
N PHE A 565 -19.78 17.91 -2.77
CA PHE A 565 -20.32 18.57 -1.57
C PHE A 565 -20.12 20.09 -1.57
N SER A 566 -18.98 20.57 -2.05
CA SER A 566 -18.75 22.01 -2.21
C SER A 566 -19.74 22.62 -3.19
N ALA A 567 -20.03 21.92 -4.30
CA ALA A 567 -20.97 22.37 -5.29
C ALA A 567 -22.42 22.43 -4.76
N THR A 568 -22.84 21.51 -3.89
CA THR A 568 -24.17 21.58 -3.23
C THR A 568 -24.25 22.77 -2.29
N GLN A 569 -23.18 23.02 -1.52
CA GLN A 569 -23.09 24.14 -0.59
C GLN A 569 -23.09 25.51 -1.28
N PHE A 570 -22.34 25.66 -2.37
CA PHE A 570 -22.18 26.94 -3.07
C PHE A 570 -23.22 27.19 -4.17
N GLY A 571 -24.12 26.23 -4.41
CA GLY A 571 -25.15 26.35 -5.43
C GLY A 571 -24.64 26.29 -6.86
N LEU A 572 -23.62 25.47 -7.12
CA LEU A 572 -23.10 25.18 -8.47
C LEU A 572 -24.00 24.14 -9.16
N TRP A 573 -25.25 24.54 -9.45
CA TRP A 573 -26.30 23.62 -9.89
C TRP A 573 -26.04 22.96 -11.24
N GLN A 574 -25.50 23.71 -12.21
CA GLN A 574 -25.24 23.17 -13.54
C GLN A 574 -24.11 22.12 -13.53
N PRO A 575 -22.92 22.38 -12.93
CA PRO A 575 -21.90 21.33 -12.76
C PRO A 575 -22.39 20.08 -12.01
N LEU A 576 -23.19 20.26 -10.95
CA LEU A 576 -23.82 19.13 -10.25
C LEU A 576 -24.77 18.34 -11.15
N GLN A 577 -25.55 19.03 -11.97
CA GLN A 577 -26.48 18.38 -12.88
C GLN A 577 -25.71 17.57 -13.94
N GLU A 578 -24.63 18.12 -14.50
CA GLU A 578 -23.81 17.50 -15.55
C GLU A 578 -22.96 16.32 -15.05
N VAL A 579 -22.54 16.31 -13.79
CA VAL A 579 -21.66 15.25 -13.26
C VAL A 579 -22.38 13.93 -12.95
N ILE A 580 -23.67 13.99 -12.60
CA ILE A 580 -24.44 12.84 -12.08
C ILE A 580 -24.40 11.62 -13.03
N PRO A 581 -24.59 11.76 -14.36
CA PRO A 581 -24.53 10.62 -15.28
C PRO A 581 -23.14 9.96 -15.32
N GLY A 582 -22.07 10.76 -15.31
CA GLY A 582 -20.69 10.26 -15.27
C GLY A 582 -20.38 9.53 -13.96
N LEU A 583 -20.81 10.08 -12.82
CA LEU A 583 -20.67 9.41 -11.52
C LEU A 583 -21.46 8.10 -11.47
N HIS A 584 -22.69 8.08 -11.96
CA HIS A 584 -23.49 6.84 -12.01
C HIS A 584 -22.76 5.75 -12.80
N LYS A 585 -22.25 6.09 -14.00
CA LYS A 585 -21.46 5.15 -14.81
C LYS A 585 -20.22 4.64 -14.07
N PHE A 586 -19.48 5.53 -13.41
CA PHE A 586 -18.30 5.16 -12.62
C PHE A 586 -18.65 4.23 -11.45
N TYR A 587 -19.62 4.62 -10.62
CA TYR A 587 -19.99 3.88 -9.42
C TYR A 587 -20.57 2.51 -9.78
N THR A 588 -21.41 2.42 -10.81
CA THR A 588 -21.94 1.14 -11.29
C THR A 588 -20.83 0.27 -11.89
N ALA A 589 -19.91 0.82 -12.70
CA ALA A 589 -18.79 0.06 -13.26
C ALA A 589 -17.79 -0.44 -12.19
N ARG A 590 -17.79 0.19 -11.01
CA ARG A 590 -16.98 -0.21 -9.85
C ARG A 590 -17.80 -0.95 -8.77
N GLU A 591 -19.09 -1.20 -9.00
CA GLU A 591 -20.02 -1.84 -8.04
C GLU A 591 -20.11 -1.13 -6.68
N ARG A 592 -19.98 0.19 -6.71
CA ARG A 592 -20.04 1.07 -5.53
C ARG A 592 -21.35 1.86 -5.49
N ASP A 593 -22.43 1.23 -5.96
CA ASP A 593 -23.76 1.83 -6.05
C ASP A 593 -24.29 2.30 -4.68
N ASP A 594 -23.97 1.60 -3.59
CA ASP A 594 -24.33 2.05 -2.23
C ASP A 594 -23.66 3.36 -1.83
N GLU A 595 -22.40 3.57 -2.22
CA GLU A 595 -21.70 4.83 -1.96
C GLU A 595 -22.32 5.96 -2.78
N PHE A 596 -22.72 5.68 -4.01
CA PHE A 596 -23.43 6.64 -4.85
C PHE A 596 -24.83 6.96 -4.31
N ARG A 597 -25.55 5.95 -3.81
CA ARG A 597 -26.85 6.10 -3.13
C ARG A 597 -26.74 7.07 -1.96
N ALA A 598 -25.76 6.87 -1.09
CA ALA A 598 -25.51 7.73 0.06
C ALA A 598 -25.19 9.17 -0.39
N LEU A 599 -24.35 9.33 -1.42
CA LEU A 599 -24.00 10.64 -1.98
C LEU A 599 -25.24 11.39 -2.52
N LEU A 600 -26.12 10.71 -3.27
CA LEU A 600 -27.35 11.30 -3.80
C LEU A 600 -28.38 11.60 -2.70
N GLN A 601 -28.49 10.73 -1.69
CA GLN A 601 -29.36 10.93 -0.54
C GLN A 601 -28.96 12.18 0.25
N GLU A 602 -27.67 12.35 0.51
CA GLU A 602 -27.12 13.53 1.17
C GLU A 602 -27.33 14.79 0.32
N ALA A 603 -27.11 14.70 -1.00
CA ALA A 603 -27.40 15.80 -1.92
C ALA A 603 -28.87 16.27 -1.82
N LEU A 604 -29.83 15.34 -1.83
CA LEU A 604 -31.25 15.64 -1.69
C LEU A 604 -31.58 16.34 -0.36
N ALA A 605 -30.94 15.93 0.73
CA ALA A 605 -31.14 16.51 2.05
C ALA A 605 -30.60 17.94 2.16
N GLN A 606 -29.55 18.27 1.39
CA GLN A 606 -28.90 19.59 1.40
C GLN A 606 -29.45 20.57 0.37
N LEU A 607 -30.33 20.14 -0.55
CA LEU A 607 -30.93 21.05 -1.54
C LEU A 607 -31.72 22.18 -0.86
N PRO A 608 -31.59 23.44 -1.31
CA PRO A 608 -32.35 24.56 -0.77
C PRO A 608 -33.85 24.41 -1.04
N ASN A 609 -34.68 25.16 -0.32
CA ASN A 609 -36.11 25.24 -0.58
C ASN A 609 -36.50 26.68 -1.03
N PRO A 610 -36.91 26.90 -2.29
CA PRO A 610 -37.12 25.92 -3.36
C PRO A 610 -35.81 25.44 -4.02
N ALA A 611 -35.76 24.16 -4.37
CA ALA A 611 -34.60 23.55 -5.04
C ALA A 611 -34.61 23.84 -6.55
N PRO A 612 -33.45 23.85 -7.24
CA PRO A 612 -33.40 23.88 -8.69
C PRO A 612 -34.14 22.66 -9.25
N HIS A 613 -35.23 22.92 -9.97
CA HIS A 613 -36.25 21.91 -10.30
C HIS A 613 -35.69 20.73 -11.11
N VAL A 614 -34.94 21.00 -12.18
CA VAL A 614 -34.35 19.95 -13.03
C VAL A 614 -33.31 19.13 -12.28
N LEU A 615 -32.43 19.76 -11.50
CA LEU A 615 -31.44 19.07 -10.67
C LEU A 615 -32.10 18.12 -9.68
N LYS A 616 -33.17 18.57 -9.00
CA LYS A 616 -33.91 17.73 -8.06
C LYS A 616 -34.48 16.49 -8.75
N LEU A 617 -35.14 16.66 -9.89
CA LEU A 617 -35.69 15.53 -10.66
C LEU A 617 -34.60 14.58 -11.15
N ARG A 618 -33.45 15.12 -11.58
CA ARG A 618 -32.28 14.31 -11.95
C ARG A 618 -31.78 13.46 -10.80
N ILE A 619 -31.49 14.07 -9.65
CA ILE A 619 -31.02 13.34 -8.47
C ILE A 619 -32.05 12.27 -8.08
N GLN A 620 -33.35 12.59 -8.09
CA GLN A 620 -34.41 11.64 -7.76
C GLN A 620 -34.49 10.46 -8.75
N ALA A 621 -34.36 10.70 -10.06
CA ALA A 621 -34.38 9.64 -11.08
C ALA A 621 -33.20 8.69 -10.93
N PHE A 622 -31.99 9.23 -10.75
CA PHE A 622 -30.77 8.42 -10.54
C PHE A 622 -30.79 7.71 -9.18
N TYR A 623 -31.26 8.37 -8.11
CA TYR A 623 -31.44 7.73 -6.80
C TYR A 623 -32.40 6.54 -6.89
N GLY A 624 -33.53 6.71 -7.59
CA GLY A 624 -34.47 5.62 -7.85
C GLY A 624 -33.85 4.46 -8.63
N ALA A 625 -33.02 4.73 -9.63
CA ALA A 625 -32.29 3.69 -10.37
C ALA A 625 -31.32 2.90 -9.48
N VAL A 626 -30.58 3.59 -8.62
CA VAL A 626 -29.63 3.00 -7.68
C VAL A 626 -30.33 2.21 -6.58
N LEU A 627 -31.52 2.64 -6.12
CA LEU A 627 -32.34 1.83 -5.20
C LEU A 627 -32.71 0.47 -5.82
N VAL A 628 -32.98 0.42 -7.13
CA VAL A 628 -33.27 -0.83 -7.83
C VAL A 628 -32.02 -1.71 -7.92
N SER A 629 -30.85 -1.16 -8.25
CA SER A 629 -29.61 -1.94 -8.36
C SER A 629 -29.12 -2.47 -7.01
N THR A 630 -29.31 -1.70 -5.93
CA THR A 630 -28.94 -2.08 -4.55
C THR A 630 -30.02 -2.89 -3.82
N GLY A 631 -31.12 -3.28 -4.51
CA GLY A 631 -32.16 -4.15 -3.94
C GLY A 631 -33.15 -3.46 -2.98
N HIS A 632 -33.12 -2.14 -2.84
CA HIS A 632 -34.08 -1.34 -2.04
C HIS A 632 -35.43 -1.15 -2.77
N ILE A 633 -36.02 -2.26 -3.21
CA ILE A 633 -37.18 -2.29 -4.11
C ILE A 633 -38.41 -1.59 -3.52
N THR A 634 -38.64 -1.69 -2.20
CA THR A 634 -39.80 -1.07 -1.55
C THR A 634 -39.77 0.45 -1.65
N GLU A 635 -38.61 1.07 -1.42
CA GLU A 635 -38.42 2.52 -1.53
C GLU A 635 -38.50 2.95 -3.00
N ALA A 636 -37.87 2.19 -3.91
CA ALA A 636 -37.93 2.43 -5.34
C ALA A 636 -39.38 2.44 -5.87
N LYS A 637 -40.21 1.47 -5.45
CA LYS A 637 -41.64 1.40 -5.81
C LYS A 637 -42.44 2.62 -5.34
N ALA A 638 -42.06 3.22 -4.21
CA ALA A 638 -42.77 4.38 -3.66
C ALA A 638 -42.50 5.68 -4.45
N ILE A 639 -41.30 5.84 -5.03
CA ILE A 639 -40.89 7.11 -5.65
C ILE A 639 -40.85 7.07 -7.18
N LEU A 640 -40.40 5.98 -7.79
CA LEU A 640 -40.09 5.93 -9.22
C LEU A 640 -41.29 6.20 -10.14
N PRO A 641 -42.51 5.66 -9.91
CA PRO A 641 -43.65 5.92 -10.79
C PRO A 641 -44.04 7.40 -10.85
N GLY A 642 -44.01 8.09 -9.71
CA GLY A 642 -44.32 9.52 -9.62
C GLY A 642 -43.24 10.38 -10.28
N ILE A 643 -41.97 10.02 -10.08
CA ILE A 643 -40.85 10.68 -10.76
C ILE A 643 -40.97 10.49 -12.28
N PHE A 644 -41.17 9.25 -12.74
CA PHE A 644 -41.27 8.91 -14.16
C PHE A 644 -42.39 9.68 -14.86
N ALA A 645 -43.60 9.72 -14.28
CA ALA A 645 -44.70 10.51 -14.83
C ALA A 645 -44.30 11.99 -14.96
N ARG A 646 -43.67 12.54 -13.92
CA ARG A 646 -43.29 13.95 -13.90
C ARG A 646 -42.22 14.32 -14.93
N VAL A 647 -41.15 13.53 -15.03
CA VAL A 647 -40.06 13.78 -15.98
C VAL A 647 -40.51 13.53 -17.42
N SER A 648 -41.47 12.63 -17.65
CA SER A 648 -42.08 12.40 -18.96
C SER A 648 -42.96 13.58 -19.39
N ASP A 649 -43.83 14.07 -18.51
CA ASP A 649 -44.67 15.25 -18.77
C ASP A 649 -43.83 16.50 -19.11
N GLU A 650 -42.71 16.67 -18.42
CA GLU A 650 -41.78 17.79 -18.61
C GLU A 650 -40.76 17.55 -19.74
N LYS A 651 -40.81 16.39 -20.41
CA LYS A 651 -39.91 16.01 -21.53
C LYS A 651 -38.42 16.07 -21.17
N LEU A 652 -38.09 15.64 -19.95
CA LEU A 652 -36.71 15.51 -19.46
C LEU A 652 -36.16 14.14 -19.89
N GLY A 653 -35.66 14.05 -21.12
CA GLY A 653 -35.34 12.77 -21.78
C GLY A 653 -34.36 11.87 -21.05
N LEU A 654 -33.30 12.42 -20.44
CA LEU A 654 -32.30 11.64 -19.71
C LEU A 654 -32.88 11.06 -18.42
N GLU A 655 -33.60 11.88 -17.67
CA GLU A 655 -34.24 11.50 -16.42
C GLU A 655 -35.38 10.49 -16.66
N ALA A 656 -36.17 10.71 -17.71
CA ALA A 656 -37.23 9.79 -18.15
C ALA A 656 -36.65 8.44 -18.58
N ALA A 657 -35.58 8.44 -19.38
CA ALA A 657 -34.86 7.21 -19.75
C ALA A 657 -34.35 6.46 -18.51
N THR A 658 -33.72 7.18 -17.58
CA THR A 658 -33.16 6.57 -16.36
C THR A 658 -34.26 5.94 -15.49
N ALA A 659 -35.37 6.65 -15.27
CA ALA A 659 -36.50 6.14 -14.51
C ALA A 659 -37.21 4.98 -15.21
N ALA A 660 -37.38 5.03 -16.54
CA ALA A 660 -37.94 3.94 -17.33
C ALA A 660 -37.07 2.67 -17.26
N ALA A 661 -35.74 2.81 -17.37
CA ALA A 661 -34.82 1.68 -17.24
C ALA A 661 -34.89 1.02 -15.86
N ALA A 662 -35.04 1.81 -14.80
CA ALA A 662 -35.20 1.32 -13.43
C ALA A 662 -36.54 0.61 -13.23
N LEU A 663 -37.64 1.21 -13.70
CA LEU A 663 -38.98 0.61 -13.66
C LEU A 663 -39.05 -0.71 -14.43
N GLY A 664 -38.45 -0.78 -15.62
CA GLY A 664 -38.38 -2.00 -16.42
C GLY A 664 -37.61 -3.12 -15.72
N THR A 665 -36.48 -2.78 -15.08
CA THR A 665 -35.67 -3.75 -14.29
C THR A 665 -36.47 -4.27 -13.09
N MET A 666 -37.14 -3.37 -12.37
CA MET A 666 -37.96 -3.73 -11.22
C MET A 666 -39.18 -4.58 -11.62
N ALA A 667 -39.79 -4.30 -12.78
CA ALA A 667 -40.87 -5.12 -13.33
C ALA A 667 -40.39 -6.52 -13.74
N LEU A 668 -39.21 -6.63 -14.35
CA LEU A 668 -38.59 -7.91 -14.70
C LEU A 668 -38.31 -8.75 -13.45
N GLN A 669 -37.72 -8.16 -12.41
CA GLN A 669 -37.47 -8.84 -11.13
C GLN A 669 -38.76 -9.32 -10.46
N ALA A 670 -39.87 -8.59 -10.64
CA ALA A 670 -41.19 -8.97 -10.15
C ALA A 670 -41.93 -9.98 -11.07
N GLY A 671 -41.31 -10.44 -12.17
CA GLY A 671 -41.95 -11.33 -13.15
C GLY A 671 -43.07 -10.69 -13.98
N LYS A 672 -43.19 -9.35 -13.95
CA LYS A 672 -44.20 -8.58 -14.69
C LYS A 672 -43.70 -8.25 -16.09
N TYR A 673 -43.56 -9.28 -16.93
CA TYR A 673 -42.87 -9.16 -18.22
C TYR A 673 -43.49 -8.13 -19.17
N HIS A 674 -44.82 -7.99 -19.19
CA HIS A 674 -45.47 -6.97 -20.03
C HIS A 674 -45.10 -5.53 -19.60
N GLU A 675 -45.15 -5.24 -18.30
CA GLU A 675 -44.70 -3.95 -17.75
C GLU A 675 -43.20 -3.74 -18.03
N ALA A 676 -42.39 -4.81 -17.92
CA ALA A 676 -40.96 -4.75 -18.21
C ALA A 676 -40.67 -4.39 -19.68
N ILE A 677 -41.40 -4.97 -20.63
CA ILE A 677 -41.31 -4.63 -22.06
C ILE A 677 -41.71 -3.18 -22.29
N GLU A 678 -42.83 -2.75 -21.72
CA GLU A 678 -43.34 -1.38 -21.91
C GLU A 678 -42.32 -0.33 -21.46
N PHE A 679 -41.81 -0.45 -20.23
CA PHE A 679 -40.81 0.49 -19.71
C PHE A 679 -39.47 0.39 -20.42
N THR A 680 -39.03 -0.80 -20.82
CA THR A 680 -37.80 -0.97 -21.61
C THR A 680 -37.94 -0.37 -23.00
N GLN A 681 -39.14 -0.41 -23.60
CA GLN A 681 -39.42 0.22 -24.89
C GLN A 681 -39.40 1.75 -24.77
N GLN A 682 -39.96 2.29 -23.69
CA GLN A 682 -39.88 3.74 -23.41
C GLN A 682 -38.44 4.19 -23.19
N PHE A 683 -37.63 3.38 -22.48
CA PHE A 683 -36.19 3.60 -22.35
C PHE A 683 -35.50 3.62 -23.73
N LEU A 684 -35.74 2.61 -24.57
CA LEU A 684 -35.20 2.54 -25.93
C LEU A 684 -35.58 3.77 -26.77
N ASN A 685 -36.83 4.22 -26.70
CA ASN A 685 -37.32 5.38 -27.43
C ASN A 685 -36.56 6.64 -27.02
N HIS A 686 -36.43 6.91 -25.71
CA HIS A 686 -35.68 8.06 -25.22
C HIS A 686 -34.20 8.03 -25.61
N GLN A 687 -33.55 6.86 -25.54
CA GLN A 687 -32.16 6.71 -25.97
C GLN A 687 -31.99 6.96 -27.47
N THR A 688 -32.97 6.53 -28.28
CA THR A 688 -33.00 6.79 -29.72
C THR A 688 -33.20 8.27 -30.02
N GLU A 689 -34.11 8.96 -29.32
CA GLU A 689 -34.33 10.40 -29.44
C GLU A 689 -33.06 11.21 -29.09
N MET A 690 -32.34 10.78 -28.04
CA MET A 690 -31.05 11.36 -27.63
C MET A 690 -29.87 10.93 -28.52
N GLN A 691 -30.09 10.01 -29.47
CA GLN A 691 -29.06 9.41 -30.33
C GLN A 691 -27.90 8.78 -29.53
N TYR A 692 -28.19 8.23 -28.35
CA TYR A 692 -27.20 7.70 -27.44
C TYR A 692 -26.99 6.19 -27.64
N GLN A 693 -26.03 5.84 -28.50
CA GLN A 693 -25.78 4.45 -28.92
C GLN A 693 -25.56 3.45 -27.77
N PRO A 694 -24.76 3.76 -26.71
CA PRO A 694 -24.60 2.83 -25.59
C PRO A 694 -25.93 2.54 -24.86
N GLY A 695 -26.81 3.55 -24.78
CA GLY A 695 -28.14 3.38 -24.19
C GLY A 695 -29.08 2.54 -25.05
N ILE A 696 -28.99 2.68 -26.37
CA ILE A 696 -29.75 1.84 -27.33
C ILE A 696 -29.32 0.38 -27.22
N SER A 697 -28.00 0.11 -27.20
CA SER A 697 -27.45 -1.23 -27.00
C SER A 697 -27.94 -1.81 -25.66
N GLN A 698 -27.84 -1.06 -24.56
CA GLN A 698 -28.33 -1.51 -23.26
C GLN A 698 -29.84 -1.82 -23.26
N ALA A 699 -30.66 -1.02 -23.95
CA ALA A 699 -32.09 -1.25 -24.03
C ALA A 699 -32.43 -2.53 -24.81
N LEU A 700 -31.71 -2.77 -25.92
CA LEU A 700 -31.85 -4.00 -26.71
C LEU A 700 -31.39 -5.22 -25.92
N ASP A 701 -30.29 -5.12 -25.19
CA ASP A 701 -29.82 -6.17 -24.30
C ASP A 701 -30.90 -6.54 -23.26
N LYS A 702 -31.49 -5.53 -22.60
CA LYS A 702 -32.61 -5.75 -21.66
C LYS A 702 -33.82 -6.39 -22.32
N MET A 703 -34.18 -6.01 -23.54
CA MET A 703 -35.24 -6.69 -24.30
C MET A 703 -34.91 -8.15 -24.57
N GLY A 704 -33.65 -8.44 -24.90
CA GLY A 704 -33.14 -9.79 -25.07
C GLY A 704 -33.27 -10.61 -23.77
N VAL A 705 -32.88 -10.05 -22.63
CA VAL A 705 -33.01 -10.71 -21.32
C VAL A 705 -34.49 -11.01 -20.99
N ILE A 706 -35.39 -10.06 -21.26
CA ILE A 706 -36.83 -10.28 -21.05
C ILE A 706 -37.34 -11.41 -21.95
N ALA A 707 -37.00 -11.40 -23.24
CA ALA A 707 -37.42 -12.44 -24.19
C ALA A 707 -36.84 -13.82 -23.82
N TRP A 708 -35.57 -13.88 -23.41
CA TRP A 708 -34.91 -15.09 -22.94
C TRP A 708 -35.62 -15.66 -21.70
N THR A 709 -35.94 -14.81 -20.72
CA THR A 709 -36.65 -15.20 -19.49
C THR A 709 -38.07 -15.73 -19.78
N MET A 710 -38.70 -15.25 -20.86
CA MET A 710 -40.01 -15.73 -21.34
C MET A 710 -39.93 -17.01 -22.19
N GLY A 711 -38.73 -17.52 -22.48
CA GLY A 711 -38.51 -18.68 -23.35
C GLY A 711 -38.60 -18.38 -24.86
N ASP A 712 -38.70 -17.11 -25.28
CA ASP A 712 -38.65 -16.72 -26.68
C ASP A 712 -37.19 -16.57 -27.16
N MET A 713 -36.55 -17.72 -27.36
CA MET A 713 -35.13 -17.80 -27.75
C MET A 713 -34.83 -17.11 -29.09
N ASN A 714 -35.83 -17.02 -30.00
CA ASN A 714 -35.65 -16.37 -31.30
C ASN A 714 -35.52 -14.85 -31.14
N SER A 715 -36.50 -14.24 -30.46
CA SER A 715 -36.47 -12.79 -30.19
C SER A 715 -35.28 -12.43 -29.31
N ALA A 716 -34.98 -13.24 -28.29
CA ALA A 716 -33.81 -13.06 -27.43
C ALA A 716 -32.52 -12.94 -28.25
N LYS A 717 -32.28 -13.92 -29.13
CA LYS A 717 -31.12 -13.92 -30.01
C LYS A 717 -31.06 -12.67 -30.90
N GLU A 718 -32.17 -12.29 -31.52
CA GLU A 718 -32.21 -11.12 -32.40
C GLU A 718 -31.83 -9.83 -31.66
N TYR A 719 -32.36 -9.64 -30.45
CA TYR A 719 -32.05 -8.49 -29.62
C TYR A 719 -30.60 -8.48 -29.14
N PHE A 720 -30.07 -9.62 -28.66
CA PHE A 720 -28.68 -9.70 -28.22
C PHE A 720 -27.69 -9.47 -29.36
N VAL A 721 -27.95 -10.00 -30.56
CA VAL A 721 -27.10 -9.75 -31.74
C VAL A 721 -27.09 -8.27 -32.10
N LYS A 722 -28.25 -7.60 -32.15
CA LYS A 722 -28.31 -6.15 -32.41
C LYS A 722 -27.57 -5.34 -31.35
N SER A 723 -27.70 -5.72 -30.07
CA SER A 723 -26.96 -5.08 -28.98
C SER A 723 -25.44 -5.26 -29.13
N LEU A 724 -25.00 -6.48 -29.43
CA LEU A 724 -23.59 -6.81 -29.64
C LEU A 724 -22.99 -6.03 -30.82
N ASP A 725 -23.71 -5.94 -31.94
CA ASP A 725 -23.25 -5.22 -33.12
C ASP A 725 -23.05 -3.72 -32.82
N LEU A 726 -23.99 -3.10 -32.11
CA LEU A 726 -23.85 -1.71 -31.64
C LEU A 726 -22.67 -1.54 -30.68
N SER A 727 -22.52 -2.46 -29.72
CA SER A 727 -21.41 -2.46 -28.77
C SER A 727 -20.04 -2.58 -29.45
N ARG A 728 -19.96 -3.37 -30.53
CA ARG A 728 -18.77 -3.49 -31.38
C ARG A 728 -18.49 -2.20 -32.16
N GLU A 729 -19.53 -1.52 -32.67
CA GLU A 729 -19.39 -0.26 -33.41
C GLU A 729 -18.77 0.85 -32.55
N HIS A 730 -19.27 1.07 -31.33
CA HIS A 730 -18.74 2.10 -30.44
C HIS A 730 -17.57 1.63 -29.55
N GLY A 731 -17.23 0.35 -29.59
CA GLY A 731 -16.05 -0.23 -28.94
C GLY A 731 -16.12 -0.25 -27.42
N ALA A 732 -17.19 -0.84 -26.86
CA ALA A 732 -17.35 -1.05 -25.42
C ALA A 732 -17.04 -2.50 -25.03
N PRO A 733 -15.82 -2.81 -24.57
CA PRO A 733 -15.39 -4.19 -24.37
C PRO A 733 -16.24 -4.97 -23.36
N THR A 734 -16.67 -4.31 -22.27
CA THR A 734 -17.56 -4.89 -21.25
C THR A 734 -18.94 -5.20 -21.80
N ALA A 735 -19.53 -4.29 -22.59
CA ALA A 735 -20.82 -4.53 -23.25
C ALA A 735 -20.74 -5.59 -24.36
N ILE A 736 -19.61 -5.65 -25.09
CA ILE A 736 -19.34 -6.73 -26.06
C ILE A 736 -19.32 -8.08 -25.34
N ALA A 737 -18.59 -8.20 -24.23
CA ALA A 737 -18.54 -9.43 -23.46
C ALA A 737 -19.92 -9.86 -22.95
N HIS A 738 -20.73 -8.94 -22.41
CA HIS A 738 -22.11 -9.24 -22.01
C HIS A 738 -22.98 -9.73 -23.16
N GLY A 739 -22.91 -9.08 -24.32
CA GLY A 739 -23.65 -9.52 -25.50
C GLY A 739 -23.24 -10.92 -25.96
N LEU A 740 -21.94 -11.25 -25.89
CA LEU A 740 -21.43 -12.59 -26.18
C LEU A 740 -21.93 -13.61 -25.16
N ASP A 741 -21.85 -13.31 -23.86
CA ASP A 741 -22.38 -14.17 -22.79
C ASP A 741 -23.86 -14.46 -22.99
N HIS A 742 -24.68 -13.43 -23.24
CA HIS A 742 -26.12 -13.60 -23.45
C HIS A 742 -26.45 -14.42 -24.71
N ILE A 743 -25.70 -14.25 -25.81
CA ILE A 743 -25.83 -15.14 -26.98
C ILE A 743 -25.42 -16.57 -26.64
N GLY A 744 -24.36 -16.74 -25.85
CA GLY A 744 -23.92 -18.03 -25.32
C GLY A 744 -25.01 -18.74 -24.51
N LEU A 745 -25.74 -18.01 -23.65
CA LEU A 745 -26.87 -18.53 -22.90
C LEU A 745 -27.99 -19.03 -23.83
N VAL A 746 -28.30 -18.30 -24.90
CA VAL A 746 -29.29 -18.76 -25.89
C VAL A 746 -28.85 -20.06 -26.57
N TYR A 747 -27.57 -20.19 -26.95
CA TYR A 747 -27.07 -21.42 -27.55
C TYR A 747 -27.03 -22.60 -26.57
N ARG A 748 -26.70 -22.34 -25.29
CA ARG A 748 -26.80 -23.34 -24.22
C ARG A 748 -28.21 -23.88 -24.11
N ASP A 749 -29.20 -23.00 -24.04
CA ASP A 749 -30.60 -23.39 -23.80
C ASP A 749 -31.29 -23.99 -25.04
N THR A 750 -30.74 -23.73 -26.23
CA THR A 750 -31.17 -24.37 -27.49
C THR A 750 -30.41 -25.66 -27.82
N GLY A 751 -29.39 -26.02 -27.03
CA GLY A 751 -28.67 -27.30 -27.10
C GLY A 751 -27.41 -27.32 -27.96
N ASP A 752 -26.91 -26.17 -28.43
CA ASP A 752 -25.66 -26.06 -29.21
C ASP A 752 -24.48 -25.71 -28.28
N ALA A 753 -23.98 -26.72 -27.55
CA ALA A 753 -22.99 -26.54 -26.51
C ALA A 753 -21.63 -26.02 -27.01
N GLU A 754 -21.21 -26.41 -28.21
CA GLU A 754 -19.96 -25.96 -28.81
C GLU A 754 -20.01 -24.45 -29.09
N LYS A 755 -21.09 -23.95 -29.70
CA LYS A 755 -21.23 -22.49 -29.91
C LYS A 755 -21.33 -21.73 -28.60
N ALA A 756 -22.09 -22.24 -27.63
CA ALA A 756 -22.19 -21.61 -26.32
C ALA A 756 -20.79 -21.42 -25.70
N ARG A 757 -19.96 -22.47 -25.76
CA ARG A 757 -18.56 -22.43 -25.31
C ARG A 757 -17.72 -21.40 -26.06
N GLU A 758 -17.80 -21.35 -27.39
CA GLU A 758 -17.06 -20.37 -28.20
C GLU A 758 -17.38 -18.93 -27.77
N TYR A 759 -18.66 -18.61 -27.59
CA TYR A 759 -19.10 -17.27 -27.15
C TYR A 759 -18.62 -16.92 -25.74
N PHE A 760 -18.78 -17.82 -24.77
CA PHE A 760 -18.29 -17.57 -23.40
C PHE A 760 -16.76 -17.44 -23.36
N GLN A 761 -16.04 -18.20 -24.18
CA GLN A 761 -14.59 -18.13 -24.24
C GLN A 761 -14.10 -16.80 -24.86
N GLU A 762 -14.77 -16.30 -25.91
CA GLU A 762 -14.51 -14.98 -26.47
C GLU A 762 -14.78 -13.88 -25.43
N ALA A 763 -15.89 -13.96 -24.69
CA ALA A 763 -16.23 -13.01 -23.63
C ALA A 763 -15.18 -12.98 -22.51
N VAL A 764 -14.79 -14.14 -21.99
CA VAL A 764 -13.73 -14.28 -20.98
C VAL A 764 -12.41 -13.67 -21.47
N GLN A 765 -12.01 -13.94 -22.70
CA GLN A 765 -10.76 -13.40 -23.27
C GLN A 765 -10.77 -11.87 -23.34
N ILE A 766 -11.89 -11.26 -23.71
CA ILE A 766 -12.03 -9.80 -23.73
C ILE A 766 -11.91 -9.24 -22.31
N LEU A 767 -12.59 -9.84 -21.34
CA LEU A 767 -12.63 -9.38 -19.95
C LEU A 767 -11.28 -9.54 -19.23
N GLU A 768 -10.51 -10.58 -19.55
CA GLU A 768 -9.13 -10.75 -19.09
C GLU A 768 -8.23 -9.63 -19.63
N GLN A 769 -8.35 -9.29 -20.92
CA GLN A 769 -7.56 -8.22 -21.55
C GLN A 769 -7.90 -6.84 -21.00
N THR A 770 -9.16 -6.60 -20.61
CA THR A 770 -9.59 -5.32 -20.05
C THR A 770 -9.39 -5.21 -18.55
N GLY A 771 -8.96 -6.29 -17.87
CA GLY A 771 -8.81 -6.33 -16.43
C GLY A 771 -10.13 -6.16 -15.66
N SER A 772 -11.27 -6.40 -16.32
CA SER A 772 -12.61 -6.23 -15.75
C SER A 772 -13.01 -7.43 -14.90
N LYS A 773 -12.32 -7.59 -13.76
CA LYS A 773 -12.41 -8.80 -12.93
C LYS A 773 -13.83 -9.18 -12.50
N ASN A 774 -14.71 -8.22 -12.24
CA ASN A 774 -16.05 -8.51 -11.75
C ASN A 774 -16.92 -9.17 -12.83
N HIS A 775 -16.92 -8.59 -14.04
CA HIS A 775 -17.58 -9.19 -15.20
C HIS A 775 -16.96 -10.53 -15.57
N LEU A 776 -15.62 -10.65 -15.44
CA LEU A 776 -14.88 -11.88 -15.72
C LEU A 776 -15.38 -13.06 -14.89
N ILE A 777 -15.77 -12.84 -13.63
CA ILE A 777 -16.27 -13.92 -12.77
C ILE A 777 -17.54 -14.57 -13.35
N TYR A 778 -18.48 -13.78 -13.86
CA TYR A 778 -19.71 -14.32 -14.46
C TYR A 778 -19.42 -15.05 -15.77
N GLY A 779 -18.57 -14.49 -16.64
CA GLY A 779 -18.14 -15.17 -17.88
C GLY A 779 -17.45 -16.52 -17.61
N ILE A 780 -16.55 -16.58 -16.61
CA ILE A 780 -15.89 -17.82 -16.18
C ILE A 780 -16.91 -18.83 -15.65
N ASN A 781 -17.88 -18.38 -14.87
CA ASN A 781 -18.94 -19.22 -14.32
C ASN A 781 -19.78 -19.88 -15.44
N TYR A 782 -20.20 -19.10 -16.44
CA TYR A 782 -20.92 -19.63 -17.61
C TYR A 782 -20.07 -20.62 -18.43
N LEU A 783 -18.80 -20.29 -18.67
CA LEU A 783 -17.86 -21.15 -19.37
C LEU A 783 -17.65 -22.48 -18.65
N ALA A 784 -17.47 -22.46 -17.32
CA ALA A 784 -17.30 -23.67 -16.54
C ALA A 784 -18.57 -24.55 -16.57
N GLY A 785 -19.76 -23.94 -16.48
CA GLY A 785 -21.03 -24.65 -16.59
C GLY A 785 -21.16 -25.45 -17.90
N ILE A 786 -20.85 -24.82 -19.05
CA ILE A 786 -20.94 -25.51 -20.34
C ILE A 786 -19.84 -26.55 -20.54
N MET A 787 -18.63 -26.32 -20.01
CA MET A 787 -17.55 -27.31 -20.03
C MET A 787 -17.94 -28.56 -19.24
N GLY A 788 -18.59 -28.39 -18.09
CA GLY A 788 -19.08 -29.49 -17.25
C GLY A 788 -20.09 -30.37 -17.98
N THR A 789 -21.09 -29.78 -18.64
CA THR A 789 -22.11 -30.54 -19.39
C THR A 789 -21.58 -31.15 -20.70
N SER A 790 -20.50 -30.59 -21.26
CA SER A 790 -19.83 -31.10 -22.47
C SER A 790 -18.76 -32.16 -22.20
N GLY A 791 -18.66 -32.67 -20.96
CA GLY A 791 -17.76 -33.77 -20.58
C GLY A 791 -16.36 -33.36 -20.09
N GLN A 792 -16.05 -32.06 -20.01
CA GLN A 792 -14.80 -31.50 -19.49
C GLN A 792 -14.90 -31.20 -17.98
N LEU A 793 -15.40 -32.18 -17.22
CA LEU A 793 -15.79 -31.99 -15.81
C LEU A 793 -14.63 -31.58 -14.92
N LYS A 794 -13.45 -32.18 -15.10
CA LYS A 794 -12.26 -31.88 -14.28
C LYS A 794 -11.75 -30.46 -14.51
N GLU A 795 -11.70 -30.01 -15.77
CA GLU A 795 -11.30 -28.63 -16.07
C GLU A 795 -12.32 -27.62 -15.55
N ALA A 796 -13.61 -27.93 -15.67
CA ALA A 796 -14.69 -27.07 -15.19
C ALA A 796 -14.66 -26.87 -13.66
N ILE A 797 -14.46 -27.95 -12.89
CA ILE A 797 -14.32 -27.88 -11.43
C ILE A 797 -13.12 -27.01 -11.04
N ALA A 798 -11.95 -27.25 -11.64
CA ALA A 798 -10.75 -26.47 -11.36
C ALA A 798 -10.91 -24.98 -11.73
N LEU A 799 -11.69 -24.69 -12.77
CA LEU A 799 -11.99 -23.33 -13.20
C LEU A 799 -12.89 -22.61 -12.17
N LEU A 800 -13.97 -23.25 -11.69
CA LEU A 800 -14.82 -22.68 -10.63
C LEU A 800 -14.09 -22.52 -9.30
N GLU A 801 -13.23 -23.46 -8.91
CA GLU A 801 -12.42 -23.33 -7.68
C GLU A 801 -11.54 -22.08 -7.71
N LYS A 802 -10.90 -21.80 -8.85
CA LYS A 802 -10.14 -20.55 -9.04
C LYS A 802 -11.04 -19.33 -9.02
N ASN A 803 -12.21 -19.42 -9.64
CA ASN A 803 -13.17 -18.31 -9.72
C ASN A 803 -13.77 -17.96 -8.34
N ILE A 804 -13.92 -18.95 -7.45
CA ILE A 804 -14.34 -18.75 -6.05
C ILE A 804 -13.30 -17.92 -5.29
N VAL A 805 -12.01 -18.24 -5.43
CA VAL A 805 -10.93 -17.44 -4.82
C VAL A 805 -10.96 -16.01 -5.37
N LEU A 806 -11.14 -15.84 -6.68
CA LEU A 806 -11.27 -14.53 -7.30
C LEU A 806 -12.46 -13.73 -6.74
N ALA A 807 -13.62 -14.36 -6.57
CA ALA A 807 -14.81 -13.75 -5.97
C ALA A 807 -14.58 -13.33 -4.51
N GLN A 808 -13.83 -14.13 -3.74
CA GLN A 808 -13.43 -13.78 -2.37
C GLN A 808 -12.46 -12.59 -2.33
N ASP A 809 -11.45 -12.58 -3.19
CA ASP A 809 -10.45 -11.51 -3.27
C ASP A 809 -11.07 -10.16 -3.67
N ILE A 810 -12.08 -10.19 -4.54
CA ILE A 810 -12.83 -9.01 -4.96
C ILE A 810 -13.85 -8.58 -3.91
N GLY A 811 -14.30 -9.52 -3.08
CA GLY A 811 -15.35 -9.27 -2.08
C GLY A 811 -16.74 -9.17 -2.71
N ASP A 812 -17.02 -9.92 -3.78
CA ASP A 812 -18.37 -10.02 -4.37
C ASP A 812 -19.12 -11.24 -3.78
N PRO A 813 -19.99 -11.05 -2.78
CA PRO A 813 -20.75 -12.15 -2.17
C PRO A 813 -21.77 -12.76 -3.13
N ARG A 814 -22.32 -12.01 -4.08
CA ARG A 814 -23.29 -12.52 -5.05
C ARG A 814 -22.61 -13.50 -5.98
N ALA A 815 -21.50 -13.09 -6.59
CA ALA A 815 -20.77 -13.96 -7.50
C ALA A 815 -20.19 -15.19 -6.77
N LEU A 816 -19.72 -15.02 -5.53
CA LEU A 816 -19.30 -16.15 -4.68
C LEU A 816 -20.44 -17.17 -4.51
N ALA A 817 -21.64 -16.71 -4.16
CA ALA A 817 -22.78 -17.60 -3.93
C ALA A 817 -23.19 -18.39 -5.19
N TYR A 818 -23.19 -17.76 -6.37
CA TYR A 818 -23.46 -18.44 -7.64
C TYR A 818 -22.37 -19.45 -8.00
N ASN A 819 -21.09 -19.10 -7.84
CA ASN A 819 -20.00 -20.03 -8.13
C ASN A 819 -19.99 -21.25 -7.20
N LEU A 820 -20.32 -21.06 -5.92
CA LEU A 820 -20.52 -22.17 -4.97
C LEU A 820 -21.70 -23.06 -5.38
N PHE A 821 -22.81 -22.45 -5.81
CA PHE A 821 -23.98 -23.16 -6.31
C PHE A 821 -23.65 -23.99 -7.56
N ASP A 822 -23.02 -23.40 -8.58
CA ASP A 822 -22.71 -24.12 -9.81
C ASP A 822 -21.63 -25.19 -9.62
N LEU A 823 -20.66 -24.96 -8.72
CA LEU A 823 -19.71 -26.00 -8.33
C LEU A 823 -20.44 -27.19 -7.69
N SER A 824 -21.45 -26.93 -6.87
CA SER A 824 -22.27 -27.99 -6.28
C SER A 824 -23.02 -28.82 -7.33
N ILE A 825 -23.45 -28.19 -8.43
CA ILE A 825 -24.09 -28.89 -9.56
C ILE A 825 -23.07 -29.79 -10.26
N LEU A 826 -21.85 -29.29 -10.53
CA LEU A 826 -20.82 -30.09 -11.19
C LEU A 826 -20.35 -31.29 -10.34
N LEU A 827 -20.32 -31.14 -9.01
CA LEU A 827 -19.91 -32.21 -8.10
C LEU A 827 -20.89 -33.39 -8.03
N GLU A 828 -22.14 -33.24 -8.47
CA GLU A 828 -23.09 -34.35 -8.60
C GLU A 828 -22.50 -35.48 -9.45
N ASN A 829 -21.86 -35.11 -10.57
CA ASN A 829 -21.23 -36.05 -11.50
C ASN A 829 -19.88 -36.59 -10.99
N ALA A 830 -19.33 -36.02 -9.93
CA ALA A 830 -18.04 -36.40 -9.34
C ALA A 830 -18.17 -37.33 -8.11
N GLY A 831 -19.38 -37.46 -7.53
CA GLY A 831 -19.63 -38.33 -6.37
C GLY A 831 -19.21 -37.75 -5.02
N GLU A 832 -18.99 -36.43 -4.91
CA GLU A 832 -18.55 -35.74 -3.68
C GLU A 832 -19.73 -35.15 -2.88
N GLU A 833 -20.69 -36.00 -2.48
CA GLU A 833 -21.99 -35.55 -1.95
C GLU A 833 -21.89 -34.70 -0.66
N SER A 834 -21.00 -35.04 0.29
CA SER A 834 -20.83 -34.24 1.51
C SER A 834 -20.31 -32.82 1.22
N ARG A 835 -19.42 -32.69 0.24
CA ARG A 835 -18.87 -31.39 -0.18
C ARG A 835 -19.94 -30.58 -0.88
N ARG A 836 -20.72 -31.21 -1.75
CA ARG A 836 -21.87 -30.60 -2.45
C ARG A 836 -22.85 -29.93 -1.48
N ILE A 837 -23.29 -30.65 -0.44
CA ILE A 837 -24.22 -30.09 0.57
C ILE A 837 -23.58 -28.93 1.33
N SER A 838 -22.30 -29.03 1.70
CA SER A 838 -21.59 -27.95 2.39
C SER A 838 -21.58 -26.66 1.57
N LEU A 839 -21.24 -26.76 0.28
CA LEU A 839 -21.20 -25.62 -0.65
C LEU A 839 -22.59 -24.99 -0.84
N LEU A 840 -23.64 -25.82 -0.95
CA LEU A 840 -25.02 -25.34 -1.07
C LEU A 840 -25.51 -24.62 0.20
N ARG A 841 -25.19 -25.14 1.39
CA ARG A 841 -25.52 -24.47 2.66
C ARG A 841 -24.86 -23.10 2.75
N GLU A 842 -23.59 -23.00 2.35
CA GLU A 842 -22.86 -21.74 2.30
C GLU A 842 -23.49 -20.77 1.28
N SER A 843 -23.75 -21.24 0.06
CA SER A 843 -24.42 -20.45 -1.00
C SER A 843 -25.77 -19.89 -0.55
N VAL A 844 -26.64 -20.72 0.05
CA VAL A 844 -27.94 -20.28 0.62
C VAL A 844 -27.76 -19.23 1.71
N SER A 845 -26.78 -19.41 2.60
CA SER A 845 -26.49 -18.44 3.66
C SER A 845 -26.05 -17.10 3.08
N ILE A 846 -25.21 -17.10 2.05
CA ILE A 846 -24.74 -15.87 1.42
C ILE A 846 -25.89 -15.17 0.71
N PHE A 847 -26.65 -15.87 -0.16
CA PHE A 847 -27.80 -15.29 -0.86
C PHE A 847 -28.80 -14.64 0.11
N ARG A 848 -29.07 -15.30 1.24
CA ARG A 848 -29.93 -14.77 2.29
C ARG A 848 -29.39 -13.48 2.90
N ASN A 849 -28.10 -13.42 3.19
CA ASN A 849 -27.47 -12.24 3.78
C ASN A 849 -27.47 -11.03 2.84
N ILE A 850 -27.38 -11.26 1.53
CA ILE A 850 -27.42 -10.20 0.51
C ILE A 850 -28.83 -9.95 -0.05
N HIS A 851 -29.86 -10.59 0.50
CA HIS A 851 -31.26 -10.50 0.06
C HIS A 851 -31.48 -10.84 -1.42
N GLU A 852 -30.64 -11.70 -2.01
CA GLU A 852 -30.80 -12.20 -3.37
C GLU A 852 -31.82 -13.35 -3.35
N THR A 853 -33.03 -13.08 -3.84
CA THR A 853 -34.16 -14.01 -3.68
C THR A 853 -34.15 -15.16 -4.69
N PHE A 854 -33.68 -14.92 -5.92
CA PHE A 854 -33.72 -15.92 -6.99
C PHE A 854 -32.76 -17.07 -6.70
N GLY A 855 -31.48 -16.76 -6.45
CA GLY A 855 -30.43 -17.69 -6.10
C GLY A 855 -30.73 -18.42 -4.81
N GLU A 856 -31.30 -17.75 -3.80
CA GLU A 856 -31.73 -18.43 -2.57
C GLU A 856 -32.79 -19.50 -2.85
N ILE A 857 -33.84 -19.18 -3.63
CA ILE A 857 -34.91 -20.14 -3.99
C ILE A 857 -34.33 -21.34 -4.74
N VAL A 858 -33.52 -21.10 -5.78
CA VAL A 858 -32.96 -22.17 -6.61
C VAL A 858 -32.00 -23.06 -5.80
N ALA A 859 -31.14 -22.48 -4.97
CA ALA A 859 -30.24 -23.23 -4.11
C ALA A 859 -30.99 -24.03 -3.02
N GLN A 860 -32.06 -23.46 -2.43
CA GLN A 860 -32.91 -24.16 -1.47
C GLN A 860 -33.68 -25.32 -2.10
N ASN A 861 -34.17 -25.16 -3.33
CA ASN A 861 -34.84 -26.23 -4.07
C ASN A 861 -33.94 -27.44 -4.23
N LEU A 862 -32.69 -27.24 -4.66
CA LEU A 862 -31.72 -28.32 -4.78
C LEU A 862 -31.34 -28.90 -3.42
N LEU A 863 -31.01 -28.04 -2.46
CA LEU A 863 -30.61 -28.46 -1.12
C LEU A 863 -31.68 -29.31 -0.44
N SER A 864 -32.97 -28.93 -0.55
CA SER A 864 -34.09 -29.65 0.07
C SER A 864 -34.11 -31.15 -0.26
N ARG A 865 -33.79 -31.51 -1.50
CA ARG A 865 -33.73 -32.91 -1.94
C ARG A 865 -32.50 -33.63 -1.41
N LEU A 866 -31.33 -32.99 -1.44
CA LEU A 866 -30.07 -33.62 -1.03
C LEU A 866 -30.04 -33.91 0.47
N VAL A 867 -30.48 -32.98 1.32
CA VAL A 867 -30.56 -33.25 2.77
C VAL A 867 -31.61 -34.32 3.07
N TYR A 868 -32.69 -34.42 2.28
CA TYR A 868 -33.64 -35.53 2.42
C TYR A 868 -32.97 -36.89 2.18
N GLN A 869 -32.17 -37.00 1.12
CA GLN A 869 -31.43 -38.22 0.79
C GLN A 869 -30.38 -38.61 1.84
N GLN A 870 -29.87 -37.64 2.61
CA GLN A 870 -29.01 -37.89 3.77
C GLN A 870 -29.78 -38.27 5.06
N GLY A 871 -31.11 -38.28 5.02
CA GLY A 871 -31.96 -38.62 6.17
C GLY A 871 -32.36 -37.43 7.04
N GLU A 872 -32.01 -36.19 6.67
CA GLU A 872 -32.36 -34.98 7.40
C GLU A 872 -33.76 -34.46 7.00
N THR A 873 -34.80 -35.27 7.27
CA THR A 873 -36.16 -35.04 6.77
C THR A 873 -36.77 -33.69 7.20
N LYS A 874 -36.59 -33.26 8.45
CA LYS A 874 -37.13 -31.97 8.91
C LYS A 874 -36.52 -30.79 8.17
N GLU A 875 -35.21 -30.84 7.94
CA GLU A 875 -34.46 -29.78 7.29
C GLU A 875 -34.84 -29.68 5.81
N ALA A 876 -34.99 -30.82 5.13
CA ALA A 876 -35.48 -30.88 3.75
C ALA A 876 -36.82 -30.15 3.55
N TRP A 877 -37.83 -30.48 4.36
CA TRP A 877 -39.15 -29.83 4.27
C TRP A 877 -39.13 -28.37 4.70
N ASN A 878 -38.20 -27.97 5.58
CA ASN A 878 -38.00 -26.58 5.96
C ASN A 878 -37.48 -25.75 4.78
N TYR A 879 -36.48 -26.24 4.04
CA TYR A 879 -35.99 -25.58 2.83
C TYR A 879 -37.05 -25.50 1.72
N ALA A 880 -37.81 -26.58 1.50
CA ALA A 880 -38.91 -26.58 0.54
C ALA A 880 -39.99 -25.54 0.91
N ALA A 881 -40.33 -25.39 2.19
CA ALA A 881 -41.28 -24.39 2.66
C ALA A 881 -40.75 -22.96 2.48
N GLN A 882 -39.50 -22.68 2.87
CA GLN A 882 -38.89 -21.34 2.73
C GLN A 882 -38.81 -20.90 1.27
N SER A 883 -38.40 -21.81 0.38
CA SER A 883 -38.31 -21.54 -1.05
C SER A 883 -39.68 -21.20 -1.64
N LEU A 884 -40.71 -21.99 -1.30
CA LEU A 884 -42.07 -21.78 -1.82
C LEU A 884 -42.72 -20.51 -1.27
N GLU A 885 -42.47 -20.20 0.01
CA GLU A 885 -42.92 -18.96 0.64
C GLU A 885 -42.35 -17.73 -0.08
N LYS A 886 -41.03 -17.70 -0.29
CA LYS A 886 -40.36 -16.61 -1.01
C LYS A 886 -40.85 -16.49 -2.45
N ALA A 887 -40.98 -17.60 -3.17
CA ALA A 887 -41.50 -17.61 -4.54
C ALA A 887 -42.91 -17.02 -4.64
N LEU A 888 -43.77 -17.30 -3.64
CA LEU A 888 -45.12 -16.73 -3.55
C LEU A 888 -45.11 -15.24 -3.20
N GLU A 889 -44.23 -14.80 -2.29
CA GLU A 889 -44.08 -13.39 -1.90
C GLU A 889 -43.71 -12.49 -3.08
N ILE A 890 -42.79 -12.94 -3.94
CA ILE A 890 -42.37 -12.19 -5.13
C ILE A 890 -43.35 -12.36 -6.32
N GLN A 891 -44.35 -13.24 -6.19
CA GLN A 891 -45.36 -13.53 -7.21
C GLN A 891 -44.79 -13.98 -8.56
N ASN A 892 -43.57 -14.56 -8.56
CA ASN A 892 -42.92 -15.02 -9.76
C ASN A 892 -43.42 -16.42 -10.13
N GLN A 893 -44.29 -16.49 -11.13
CA GLN A 893 -44.95 -17.75 -11.55
C GLN A 893 -43.95 -18.83 -11.98
N ARG A 894 -42.82 -18.45 -12.58
CA ARG A 894 -41.78 -19.40 -12.98
C ARG A 894 -41.13 -20.04 -11.76
N LEU A 895 -40.69 -19.23 -10.80
CA LEU A 895 -40.07 -19.73 -9.57
C LEU A 895 -41.04 -20.53 -8.71
N ILE A 896 -42.33 -20.16 -8.69
CA ILE A 896 -43.38 -20.97 -8.04
C ILE A 896 -43.43 -22.35 -8.69
N ALA A 897 -43.50 -22.43 -10.02
CA ALA A 897 -43.54 -23.72 -10.73
C ALA A 897 -42.27 -24.56 -10.49
N ASP A 898 -41.08 -23.96 -10.58
CA ASP A 898 -39.81 -24.65 -10.34
C ASP A 898 -39.70 -25.20 -8.91
N THR A 899 -40.16 -24.42 -7.93
CA THR A 899 -40.21 -24.85 -6.53
C THR A 899 -41.25 -25.95 -6.30
N MET A 900 -42.39 -25.88 -6.97
CA MET A 900 -43.38 -26.95 -6.94
C MET A 900 -42.84 -28.24 -7.57
N LEU A 901 -42.07 -28.17 -8.67
CA LEU A 901 -41.38 -29.34 -9.24
C LEU A 901 -40.40 -29.95 -8.23
N ALA A 902 -39.64 -29.12 -7.51
CA ALA A 902 -38.74 -29.60 -6.46
C ALA A 902 -39.50 -30.29 -5.32
N CYS A 903 -40.64 -29.73 -4.88
CA CYS A 903 -41.54 -30.35 -3.92
C CYS A 903 -42.14 -31.68 -4.42
N ALA A 904 -42.47 -31.79 -5.71
CA ALA A 904 -42.97 -33.02 -6.31
C ALA A 904 -41.90 -34.13 -6.29
N TRP A 905 -40.66 -33.79 -6.65
CA TRP A 905 -39.53 -34.71 -6.50
C TRP A 905 -39.32 -35.13 -5.05
N LEU A 906 -39.35 -34.19 -4.10
CA LEU A 906 -39.21 -34.48 -2.67
C LEU A 906 -40.34 -35.39 -2.16
N ALA A 907 -41.56 -35.25 -2.69
CA ALA A 907 -42.68 -36.14 -2.39
C ALA A 907 -42.47 -37.56 -2.94
N ILE A 908 -41.87 -37.70 -4.13
CA ILE A 908 -41.47 -39.01 -4.69
C ILE A 908 -40.39 -39.64 -3.80
N ASP A 909 -39.35 -38.88 -3.45
CA ASP A 909 -38.26 -39.33 -2.57
C ASP A 909 -38.82 -39.77 -1.20
N ALA A 910 -39.87 -39.09 -0.72
CA ALA A 910 -40.61 -39.44 0.51
C ALA A 910 -41.67 -40.55 0.36
N GLN A 911 -41.68 -41.26 -0.77
CA GLN A 911 -42.61 -42.35 -1.07
C GLN A 911 -44.10 -41.95 -1.00
N ASN A 912 -44.43 -40.69 -1.33
CA ASN A 912 -45.79 -40.18 -1.44
C ASN A 912 -46.15 -39.78 -2.88
N PRO A 913 -46.28 -40.74 -3.82
CA PRO A 913 -46.53 -40.46 -5.23
C PRO A 913 -47.87 -39.76 -5.49
N SER A 914 -48.88 -39.94 -4.63
CA SER A 914 -50.18 -39.24 -4.76
C SER A 914 -50.02 -37.72 -4.65
N GLU A 915 -49.22 -37.26 -3.69
CA GLU A 915 -48.97 -35.82 -3.50
C GLU A 915 -48.14 -35.25 -4.65
N ALA A 916 -47.18 -36.00 -5.20
CA ALA A 916 -46.46 -35.60 -6.40
C ALA A 916 -47.41 -35.39 -7.60
N VAL A 917 -48.42 -36.25 -7.76
CA VAL A 917 -49.45 -36.11 -8.81
C VAL A 917 -50.34 -34.88 -8.58
N GLU A 918 -50.75 -34.58 -7.33
CA GLU A 918 -51.49 -33.35 -6.98
C GLU A 918 -50.71 -32.08 -7.35
N ILE A 919 -49.40 -32.07 -7.06
CA ILE A 919 -48.52 -30.94 -7.37
C ILE A 919 -48.37 -30.78 -8.89
N ILE A 920 -48.11 -31.87 -9.62
CA ILE A 920 -48.02 -31.86 -11.09
C ILE A 920 -49.34 -31.39 -11.73
N ALA A 921 -50.47 -31.86 -11.21
CA ALA A 921 -51.79 -31.43 -11.69
C ALA A 921 -51.95 -29.92 -11.53
N THR A 922 -51.46 -29.34 -10.43
CA THR A 922 -51.50 -27.89 -10.22
C THR A 922 -50.62 -27.13 -11.20
N ILE A 923 -49.39 -27.58 -11.44
CA ILE A 923 -48.48 -26.94 -12.41
C ILE A 923 -49.06 -26.96 -13.83
N THR A 924 -49.71 -28.07 -14.19
CA THR A 924 -50.28 -28.26 -15.54
C THR A 924 -51.70 -27.68 -15.70
N HIS A 925 -52.36 -27.29 -14.60
CA HIS A 925 -53.67 -26.67 -14.61
C HIS A 925 -53.54 -25.14 -14.61
N GLY A 926 -53.22 -24.58 -15.78
CA GLY A 926 -53.07 -23.14 -15.97
C GLY A 926 -54.06 -22.53 -16.97
N ASN A 927 -54.28 -21.22 -16.84
CA ASN A 927 -55.14 -20.42 -17.71
C ASN A 927 -54.42 -20.15 -19.05
N GLN A 928 -55.10 -19.58 -20.06
CA GLN A 928 -54.47 -19.24 -21.35
C GLN A 928 -53.20 -18.38 -21.21
N GLU A 929 -53.13 -17.51 -20.20
CA GLU A 929 -51.96 -16.65 -19.91
C GLU A 929 -50.73 -17.42 -19.39
N GLN A 930 -50.90 -18.65 -18.90
CA GLN A 930 -49.84 -19.51 -18.36
C GLN A 930 -49.39 -20.61 -19.35
N ALA A 931 -49.91 -20.60 -20.58
CA ALA A 931 -49.59 -21.62 -21.58
C ALA A 931 -48.08 -21.71 -21.90
N TRP A 932 -47.36 -20.58 -21.86
CA TRP A 932 -45.91 -20.54 -22.04
C TRP A 932 -45.17 -21.28 -20.90
N LEU A 933 -45.59 -21.06 -19.65
CA LEU A 933 -44.99 -21.67 -18.47
C LEU A 933 -45.19 -23.19 -18.47
N ILE A 934 -46.39 -23.65 -18.85
CA ILE A 934 -46.70 -25.09 -18.99
C ILE A 934 -45.79 -25.73 -20.05
N LYS A 935 -45.59 -25.06 -21.18
CA LYS A 935 -44.69 -25.54 -22.24
C LYS A 935 -43.26 -25.64 -21.74
N GLU A 936 -42.81 -24.64 -20.99
CA GLU A 936 -41.44 -24.57 -20.46
C GLU A 936 -41.12 -25.70 -19.47
N VAL A 937 -42.04 -25.98 -18.53
CA VAL A 937 -41.84 -27.05 -17.53
C VAL A 937 -42.23 -28.44 -18.03
N SER A 938 -42.74 -28.56 -19.26
CA SER A 938 -43.34 -29.80 -19.77
C SER A 938 -42.39 -30.98 -19.76
N SER A 939 -41.13 -30.78 -20.16
CA SER A 939 -40.11 -31.84 -20.17
C SER A 939 -39.79 -32.35 -18.75
N GLN A 940 -39.72 -31.45 -17.77
CA GLN A 940 -39.47 -31.79 -16.37
C GLN A 940 -40.66 -32.53 -15.75
N VAL A 941 -41.89 -32.11 -16.10
CA VAL A 941 -43.13 -32.80 -15.70
C VAL A 941 -43.20 -34.20 -16.31
N GLU A 942 -42.86 -34.34 -17.59
CA GLU A 942 -42.80 -35.65 -18.25
C GLU A 942 -41.76 -36.57 -17.62
N GLU A 943 -40.59 -36.04 -17.24
CA GLU A 943 -39.58 -36.79 -16.52
C GLU A 943 -40.08 -37.26 -15.15
N LEU A 944 -40.65 -36.35 -14.34
CA LEU A 944 -41.27 -36.69 -13.07
C LEU A 944 -42.30 -37.82 -13.18
N ARG A 945 -43.14 -37.77 -14.22
CA ARG A 945 -44.17 -38.81 -14.46
C ARG A 945 -43.57 -40.20 -14.68
N LYS A 946 -42.35 -40.33 -15.20
CA LYS A 946 -41.67 -41.63 -15.37
C LYS A 946 -41.34 -42.30 -14.03
N HIS A 947 -41.20 -41.52 -12.96
CA HIS A 947 -40.88 -42.00 -11.61
C HIS A 947 -42.12 -42.25 -10.74
N ILE A 948 -43.33 -41.99 -11.26
CA ILE A 948 -44.59 -42.20 -10.55
C ILE A 948 -45.24 -43.51 -11.03
N PRO A 949 -45.65 -44.42 -10.13
CA PRO A 949 -46.34 -45.64 -10.53
C PRO A 949 -47.65 -45.35 -11.31
N ALA A 950 -47.90 -46.11 -12.38
CA ALA A 950 -49.01 -45.87 -13.31
C ALA A 950 -50.42 -45.86 -12.64
N GLU A 951 -50.58 -46.54 -11.51
CA GLU A 951 -51.83 -46.58 -10.74
C GLU A 951 -52.18 -45.25 -10.06
N HIS A 952 -51.21 -44.37 -9.83
CA HIS A 952 -51.42 -43.03 -9.28
C HIS A 952 -51.75 -42.00 -10.37
N LEU A 953 -51.24 -42.20 -11.61
CA LEU A 953 -51.47 -41.28 -12.74
C LEU A 953 -52.89 -41.35 -13.33
N SER A 954 -53.63 -42.43 -13.06
CA SER A 954 -54.96 -42.69 -13.64
C SER A 954 -56.14 -42.27 -12.75
N ARG A 955 -55.88 -41.70 -11.55
CA ARG A 955 -56.93 -41.24 -10.62
C ARG A 955 -57.36 -39.80 -10.93
N GLU A 956 -58.65 -39.49 -10.75
CA GLU A 956 -59.12 -38.10 -10.66
C GLU A 956 -58.33 -37.39 -9.56
N THR A 957 -57.52 -36.41 -9.96
CA THR A 957 -56.53 -35.78 -9.09
C THR A 957 -57.07 -34.44 -8.59
N GLN A 958 -57.01 -34.22 -7.28
CA GLN A 958 -57.37 -32.95 -6.67
C GLN A 958 -56.28 -31.91 -6.95
N ILE A 959 -56.66 -30.71 -7.40
CA ILE A 959 -55.73 -29.59 -7.62
C ILE A 959 -55.42 -28.94 -6.27
N LEU A 960 -54.15 -28.76 -5.97
CA LEU A 960 -53.65 -28.20 -4.70
C LEU A 960 -53.13 -26.78 -4.94
N THR A 961 -53.66 -25.75 -4.27
CA THR A 961 -53.11 -24.40 -4.47
C THR A 961 -51.65 -24.31 -3.96
N PRO A 962 -50.78 -23.48 -4.56
CA PRO A 962 -49.42 -23.27 -4.06
C PRO A 962 -49.36 -22.93 -2.56
N THR A 963 -50.32 -22.14 -2.07
CA THR A 963 -50.43 -21.79 -0.65
C THR A 963 -50.79 -22.99 0.23
N ALA A 964 -51.65 -23.89 -0.25
CA ALA A 964 -51.96 -25.13 0.46
C ALA A 964 -50.75 -26.08 0.50
N LEU A 965 -49.95 -26.13 -0.58
CA LEU A 965 -48.69 -26.87 -0.59
C LEU A 965 -47.68 -26.30 0.41
N LEU A 966 -47.59 -24.97 0.55
CA LEU A 966 -46.74 -24.32 1.54
C LEU A 966 -47.09 -24.75 2.97
N GLU A 967 -48.37 -24.73 3.33
CA GLU A 967 -48.82 -25.16 4.66
C GLU A 967 -48.50 -26.63 4.94
N ARG A 968 -48.64 -27.51 3.92
CA ARG A 968 -48.21 -28.92 4.04
C ARG A 968 -46.70 -29.05 4.28
N CYS A 969 -45.87 -28.28 3.56
CA CYS A 969 -44.42 -28.27 3.76
C CYS A 969 -44.05 -27.78 5.18
N LYS A 970 -44.70 -26.70 5.65
CA LYS A 970 -44.53 -26.17 7.02
C LYS A 970 -44.97 -27.14 8.11
N GLN A 971 -45.97 -27.98 7.85
CA GLN A 971 -46.39 -29.02 8.78
C GLN A 971 -45.33 -30.13 8.86
N LYS A 972 -44.85 -30.62 7.70
CA LYS A 972 -43.83 -31.68 7.63
C LYS A 972 -42.49 -31.27 8.23
N SER A 973 -42.10 -30.00 8.12
CA SER A 973 -40.87 -29.50 8.75
C SER A 973 -40.94 -29.55 10.30
N LYS A 974 -42.14 -29.59 10.88
CA LYS A 974 -42.36 -29.72 12.34
C LYS A 974 -42.49 -31.17 12.80
N THR A 975 -43.10 -32.03 11.98
CA THR A 975 -43.46 -33.42 12.35
C THR A 975 -42.47 -34.49 11.88
N GLY A 976 -41.48 -34.11 11.07
CA GLY A 976 -40.53 -35.02 10.42
C GLY A 976 -39.69 -35.89 11.35
#